data_AF-A0A964EQY9-F1
#
_entry.id   AF-A0A964EQY9-F1
#
_cell.length_a   1.000
_cell.length_b   1.000
_cell.length_c   1.000
_cell.angle_alpha   90.00
_cell.angle_beta   90.00
_cell.angle_gamma   90.00
#
_symmetry.space_group_name_H-M   'P 1'
#
loop_
_entity.id
_entity.type
_entity.pdbx_description
1 polymer ?
#
loop_
_entity_poly.entity_id
_entity_poly.type
_entity_poly.pdbx_seq_one_letter_code
_entity_poly.pdbx_strand_id
1 'polypeptide(L)'
;MTHRSWLAAVALVWAGCAGGDTEGAADVLADVLADVADALPDGVDAADVADGSDDAELTAEVDSGPPALETPTFSAYAPRPTSILPPALESCAVIRDTTCTGGTTRTCALYDTVAGEWAAEVPPMTEQAFVFDRYFDRYHQANGQSMDLRFTRPVLAGTPEAEWSKPEYFERYDGFGDASGWTGTALWAAAARYQVTGTPADYQRMLGKLEAMAFMYEVTDVPGLLARSHWAMLPEGAPRPLGHWGESIGAFEVGDGKDGHFSFPIAERFHDRLPTYYLTQVTIDGQDYPTTPRVQSDASRDMYVRSLPGILLAWDMLAEGPREDAVRATLREEIPCTLNRMKKGHIIHLQENPDVLEAVTTYFAGPHLQLDPGDLDFAALDELVFYVLEQPSPLHLDAFDRACPSGPPRTFDPALELDAADPLFLLRLAELASREQRQGEVPIQFSMHVSIRASDALFISQWALTAHYLTGDTAYLDFLAELMASIPYQQVLDTLGAFQLPRWCAPHYAPSITYPSLYNVLARVDREAYPVFWRMLSTVARVEGWDKENGPRDDAFWGILYGRMVTAETDPQRDARTAGAVALLATYGMNPDDKLEPDRSYPRNFVDHPDPEITLEEIAPGDPEWALCEEPVNVLGLEIPAPKIDGIPIRAVDPLPLAKRIGGTLLWQMDPWMVQREYGGVGMDHQWPMLGMFTPYWIGRSDGLITEGRGLALAWKDTGAACAP
;
A
#
# COMPACT_ATOMS: atom_id res chain seq x y z
N MET A 1 6.84 24.81 -35.86
CA MET A 1 6.05 25.07 -34.65
C MET A 1 6.64 26.28 -33.94
N THR A 2 5.83 27.22 -33.45
CA THR A 2 6.33 28.38 -32.69
C THR A 2 6.36 28.05 -31.20
N HIS A 3 7.35 28.61 -30.49
CA HIS A 3 7.66 28.41 -29.06
C HIS A 3 6.47 28.64 -28.10
N ARG A 4 5.39 29.29 -28.56
CA ARG A 4 4.20 29.64 -27.76
C ARG A 4 3.13 28.55 -27.73
N SER A 5 2.95 27.79 -28.82
CA SER A 5 2.02 26.64 -28.87
C SER A 5 2.51 25.49 -27.98
N TRP A 6 3.82 25.42 -27.78
CA TRP A 6 4.53 24.42 -26.99
C TRP A 6 4.43 24.68 -25.48
N LEU A 7 4.55 25.94 -25.05
CA LEU A 7 4.38 26.35 -23.64
C LEU A 7 2.96 26.13 -23.11
N ALA A 8 1.93 26.21 -23.96
CA ALA A 8 0.54 26.01 -23.55
C ALA A 8 0.20 24.53 -23.27
N ALA A 9 0.73 23.60 -24.09
CA ALA A 9 0.53 22.16 -23.90
C ALA A 9 1.20 21.63 -22.63
N VAL A 10 2.38 22.16 -22.27
CA VAL A 10 3.09 21.74 -21.05
C VAL A 10 2.51 22.41 -19.79
N ALA A 11 1.99 23.65 -19.89
CA ALA A 11 1.24 24.27 -18.79
C ALA A 11 -0.08 23.54 -18.45
N LEU A 12 -0.70 22.89 -19.45
CA LEU A 12 -1.91 22.06 -19.31
C LEU A 12 -1.66 20.75 -18.53
N VAL A 13 -0.50 20.11 -18.73
CA VAL A 13 -0.10 18.91 -17.96
C VAL A 13 0.11 19.25 -16.48
N TRP A 14 0.55 20.48 -16.20
CA TRP A 14 1.02 20.87 -14.87
C TRP A 14 -0.01 21.57 -13.99
N ALA A 15 -0.97 22.32 -14.55
CA ALA A 15 -2.08 22.85 -13.75
C ALA A 15 -2.89 21.74 -13.04
N GLY A 16 -2.89 20.51 -13.60
CA GLY A 16 -3.47 19.32 -12.97
C GLY A 16 -2.62 18.69 -11.84
N CYS A 17 -1.30 18.89 -11.82
CA CYS A 17 -0.41 18.30 -10.81
C CYS A 17 -0.41 19.06 -9.47
N ALA A 18 -0.94 20.30 -9.42
CA ALA A 18 -0.84 21.19 -8.26
C ALA A 18 -2.02 21.13 -7.26
N GLY A 19 -3.02 20.27 -7.48
CA GLY A 19 -4.10 20.03 -6.51
C GLY A 19 -4.97 21.25 -6.11
N GLY A 20 -4.94 22.34 -6.88
CA GLY A 20 -5.71 23.57 -6.63
C GLY A 20 -6.81 23.81 -7.67
N ASP A 21 -7.89 24.49 -7.25
CA ASP A 21 -9.14 24.79 -7.98
C ASP A 21 -9.06 24.73 -9.52
N THR A 22 -9.77 23.74 -10.08
CA THR A 22 -9.74 23.36 -11.50
C THR A 22 -10.62 24.21 -12.43
N GLU A 23 -11.40 25.17 -11.91
CA GLU A 23 -12.35 25.97 -12.73
C GLU A 23 -11.63 26.87 -13.75
N GLY A 24 -10.41 27.33 -13.46
CA GLY A 24 -9.64 28.16 -14.40
C GLY A 24 -8.97 27.39 -15.55
N ALA A 25 -8.76 26.08 -15.41
CA ALA A 25 -8.05 25.27 -16.40
C ALA A 25 -8.95 24.84 -17.57
N ALA A 26 -10.25 24.66 -17.33
CA ALA A 26 -11.22 24.22 -18.34
C ALA A 26 -11.54 25.32 -19.38
N ASP A 27 -11.64 26.58 -18.97
CA ASP A 27 -11.86 27.71 -19.88
C ASP A 27 -10.62 27.96 -20.77
N VAL A 28 -9.42 27.74 -20.24
CA VAL A 28 -8.17 27.82 -21.01
C VAL A 28 -8.08 26.69 -22.03
N LEU A 29 -8.53 25.48 -21.69
CA LEU A 29 -8.57 24.34 -22.60
C LEU A 29 -9.52 24.58 -23.80
N ALA A 30 -10.70 25.17 -23.56
CA ALA A 30 -11.67 25.45 -24.61
C ALA A 30 -11.19 26.53 -25.61
N ASP A 31 -10.54 27.59 -25.12
CA ASP A 31 -9.96 28.63 -25.97
C ASP A 31 -8.73 28.14 -26.75
N VAL A 32 -7.88 27.29 -26.15
CA VAL A 32 -6.69 26.71 -26.80
C VAL A 32 -7.05 25.69 -27.89
N LEU A 33 -8.06 24.85 -27.67
CA LEU A 33 -8.55 23.91 -28.68
C LEU A 33 -9.16 24.62 -29.89
N ALA A 34 -9.82 25.77 -29.68
CA ALA A 34 -10.32 26.62 -30.75
C ALA A 34 -9.17 27.25 -31.57
N ASP A 35 -8.10 27.71 -30.90
CA ASP A 35 -6.93 28.30 -31.56
C ASP A 35 -6.06 27.27 -32.31
N VAL A 36 -6.00 26.01 -31.85
CA VAL A 36 -5.29 24.91 -32.54
C VAL A 36 -6.06 24.42 -33.77
N ALA A 37 -7.39 24.36 -33.70
CA ALA A 37 -8.24 23.97 -34.83
C ALA A 37 -8.14 24.95 -36.02
N ASP A 38 -7.95 26.25 -35.74
CA ASP A 38 -7.77 27.29 -36.77
C ASP A 38 -6.33 27.35 -37.33
N ALA A 39 -5.36 26.63 -36.73
CA ALA A 39 -3.94 26.69 -37.10
C ALA A 39 -3.44 25.51 -37.95
N LEU A 40 -4.28 24.52 -38.25
CA LEU A 40 -3.93 23.40 -39.14
C LEU A 40 -4.07 23.82 -40.61
N PRO A 41 -3.05 23.65 -41.47
CA PRO A 41 -3.19 23.87 -42.89
C PRO A 41 -4.00 22.74 -43.53
N ASP A 42 -4.98 23.10 -44.38
CA ASP A 42 -5.73 22.16 -45.20
C ASP A 42 -4.78 21.40 -46.16
N GLY A 43 -4.80 20.07 -46.04
CA GLY A 43 -4.35 19.14 -47.06
C GLY A 43 -2.87 18.74 -47.00
N VAL A 44 -2.62 17.53 -46.48
CA VAL A 44 -1.44 16.74 -46.88
C VAL A 44 -1.89 15.29 -47.07
N ASP A 45 -1.85 14.84 -48.32
CA ASP A 45 -2.05 13.46 -48.74
C ASP A 45 -0.91 12.57 -48.25
N ALA A 46 -1.27 11.41 -47.68
CA ALA A 46 -0.34 10.36 -47.31
C ALA A 46 -0.04 9.45 -48.53
N ALA A 47 1.13 9.62 -49.15
CA ALA A 47 1.78 8.60 -49.97
C ALA A 47 3.24 9.00 -50.25
N ASP A 48 4.21 8.30 -49.65
CA ASP A 48 5.25 7.60 -50.41
C ASP A 48 6.16 6.78 -49.48
N VAL A 49 6.23 5.48 -49.79
CA VAL A 49 7.07 4.44 -49.21
C VAL A 49 8.15 4.11 -50.23
N ALA A 50 9.44 4.14 -49.84
CA ALA A 50 10.54 3.35 -50.42
C ALA A 50 11.81 3.60 -49.57
N ASP A 51 12.32 2.61 -48.84
CA ASP A 51 13.26 1.55 -49.27
C ASP A 51 14.74 2.00 -49.21
N GLY A 52 15.54 1.22 -48.47
CA GLY A 52 16.93 1.52 -48.16
C GLY A 52 17.54 0.51 -47.18
N SER A 53 17.58 -0.76 -47.58
CA SER A 53 18.39 -1.81 -46.95
C SER A 53 19.89 -1.55 -47.15
N ASP A 54 20.70 -1.66 -46.09
CA ASP A 54 22.11 -2.05 -46.21
C ASP A 54 22.51 -2.87 -44.98
N ASP A 55 22.70 -4.18 -45.22
CA ASP A 55 23.21 -5.17 -44.28
C ASP A 55 24.73 -4.99 -44.09
N ALA A 56 25.15 -4.76 -42.85
CA ALA A 56 26.54 -4.92 -42.44
C ALA A 56 26.61 -5.82 -41.20
N GLU A 57 26.84 -7.12 -41.43
CA GLU A 57 27.19 -8.10 -40.39
C GLU A 57 28.53 -7.73 -39.75
N LEU A 58 28.47 -7.16 -38.54
CA LEU A 58 29.59 -7.10 -37.59
C LEU A 58 29.42 -8.24 -36.59
N THR A 59 30.15 -9.33 -36.83
CA THR A 59 30.31 -10.44 -35.88
C THR A 59 31.30 -10.03 -34.78
N ALA A 60 30.78 -9.34 -33.75
CA ALA A 60 31.49 -9.17 -32.50
C ALA A 60 31.40 -10.46 -31.67
N GLU A 61 32.53 -10.88 -31.10
CA GLU A 61 32.59 -11.98 -30.13
C GLU A 61 31.65 -11.66 -28.97
N VAL A 62 30.60 -12.48 -28.83
CA VAL A 62 29.65 -12.43 -27.72
C VAL A 62 30.42 -12.85 -26.47
N ASP A 63 30.85 -11.86 -25.69
CA ASP A 63 31.14 -12.06 -24.28
C ASP A 63 29.89 -12.72 -23.70
N SER A 64 30.02 -13.95 -23.22
CA SER A 64 28.90 -14.68 -22.66
C SER A 64 28.47 -13.91 -21.43
N GLY A 65 27.44 -13.07 -21.60
CA GLY A 65 26.86 -12.25 -20.56
C GLY A 65 26.51 -13.10 -19.33
N PRO A 66 26.21 -12.45 -18.20
CA PRO A 66 25.83 -13.17 -16.99
C PRO A 66 24.76 -14.23 -17.32
N PRO A 67 24.86 -15.44 -16.74
CA PRO A 67 23.93 -16.52 -17.03
C PRO A 67 22.49 -16.02 -16.86
N ALA A 68 21.63 -16.38 -17.81
CA ALA A 68 20.22 -16.00 -17.78
C ALA A 68 19.61 -16.40 -16.42
N LEU A 69 18.90 -15.44 -15.81
CA LEU A 69 18.26 -15.65 -14.52
C LEU A 69 17.14 -16.69 -14.68
N GLU A 70 17.22 -17.81 -13.98
CA GLU A 70 16.13 -18.79 -13.97
C GLU A 70 14.87 -18.16 -13.34
N THR A 71 13.72 -18.34 -13.98
CA THR A 71 12.44 -17.84 -13.46
C THR A 71 12.03 -18.62 -12.22
N PRO A 72 11.89 -17.95 -11.05
CA PRO A 72 11.54 -18.63 -9.82
C PRO A 72 10.07 -19.05 -9.81
N THR A 73 9.73 -19.93 -8.87
CA THR A 73 8.33 -20.25 -8.52
C THR A 73 8.09 -20.00 -7.04
N PHE A 74 6.85 -19.70 -6.69
CA PHE A 74 6.43 -19.67 -5.29
C PHE A 74 6.11 -21.08 -4.79
N SER A 75 6.50 -21.30 -3.54
CA SER A 75 6.08 -22.45 -2.74
C SER A 75 5.25 -21.98 -1.55
N ALA A 76 4.48 -22.91 -0.98
CA ALA A 76 3.71 -22.64 0.23
C ALA A 76 4.65 -22.21 1.35
N TYR A 77 4.37 -21.05 1.93
CA TYR A 77 5.21 -20.50 2.98
C TYR A 77 4.99 -21.27 4.30
N ALA A 78 3.73 -21.52 4.65
CA ALA A 78 3.36 -22.13 5.92
C ALA A 78 2.41 -23.31 5.72
N PRO A 79 2.64 -24.47 6.36
CA PRO A 79 1.61 -25.50 6.42
C PRO A 79 0.49 -25.05 7.35
N ARG A 80 -0.70 -25.63 7.18
CA ARG A 80 -1.80 -25.45 8.13
C ARG A 80 -1.36 -25.89 9.54
N PRO A 81 -1.49 -25.01 10.56
CA PRO A 81 -1.08 -25.33 11.92
C PRO A 81 -2.07 -26.26 12.62
N THR A 82 -1.58 -26.99 13.62
CA THR A 82 -2.42 -27.64 14.63
C THR A 82 -2.62 -26.71 15.82
N SER A 83 -3.84 -26.68 16.38
CA SER A 83 -4.14 -25.92 17.59
C SER A 83 -3.16 -26.24 18.72
N ILE A 84 -2.57 -25.20 19.31
CA ILE A 84 -1.73 -25.35 20.51
C ILE A 84 -2.57 -25.56 21.78
N LEU A 85 -3.85 -25.17 21.75
CA LEU A 85 -4.75 -25.38 22.88
C LEU A 85 -5.10 -26.87 23.06
N PRO A 86 -5.18 -27.35 24.32
CA PRO A 86 -5.72 -28.67 24.62
C PRO A 86 -7.16 -28.84 24.09
N PRO A 87 -7.57 -30.02 23.62
CA PRO A 87 -8.92 -30.25 23.08
C PRO A 87 -10.08 -29.98 24.06
N ALA A 88 -9.80 -29.93 25.36
CA ALA A 88 -10.80 -29.64 26.39
C ALA A 88 -11.12 -28.14 26.53
N LEU A 89 -10.28 -27.26 25.96
CA LEU A 89 -10.47 -25.81 26.00
C LEU A 89 -11.05 -25.33 24.68
N GLU A 90 -12.11 -24.54 24.79
CA GLU A 90 -12.75 -23.87 23.67
C GLU A 90 -12.04 -22.55 23.39
N SER A 91 -11.55 -22.35 22.16
CA SER A 91 -10.88 -21.11 21.75
C SER A 91 -11.86 -19.94 21.66
N CYS A 92 -11.37 -18.72 21.90
CA CYS A 92 -12.13 -17.48 21.74
C CYS A 92 -11.28 -16.43 20.98
N ALA A 93 -11.93 -15.47 20.32
CA ALA A 93 -11.25 -14.56 19.39
C ALA A 93 -10.67 -13.31 20.06
N VAL A 94 -11.40 -12.73 21.01
CA VAL A 94 -11.15 -11.39 21.55
C VAL A 94 -10.91 -11.47 23.05
N ILE A 95 -9.73 -11.05 23.51
CA ILE A 95 -9.34 -11.11 24.92
C ILE A 95 -10.33 -10.32 25.80
N ARG A 96 -10.59 -10.76 27.03
CA ARG A 96 -11.51 -10.12 27.99
C ARG A 96 -12.98 -10.06 27.55
N ASP A 97 -13.35 -10.63 26.39
CA ASP A 97 -14.76 -10.85 26.06
C ASP A 97 -15.42 -11.76 27.09
N THR A 98 -16.73 -11.61 27.24
CA THR A 98 -17.52 -12.42 28.18
C THR A 98 -18.68 -13.07 27.46
N THR A 99 -18.98 -14.32 27.82
CA THR A 99 -20.16 -15.04 27.33
C THR A 99 -20.86 -15.77 28.48
N CYS A 100 -22.15 -16.06 28.32
CA CYS A 100 -22.91 -16.89 29.25
C CYS A 100 -23.11 -18.27 28.61
N THR A 101 -22.63 -19.33 29.27
CA THR A 101 -22.82 -20.71 28.80
C THR A 101 -23.12 -21.61 29.97
N GLY A 102 -24.26 -22.31 29.93
CA GLY A 102 -24.66 -23.23 31.00
C GLY A 102 -24.97 -22.55 32.34
N GLY A 103 -25.34 -21.25 32.34
CA GLY A 103 -25.64 -20.49 33.55
C GLY A 103 -24.43 -19.88 34.24
N THR A 104 -23.23 -20.05 33.69
CA THR A 104 -22.00 -19.49 34.21
C THR A 104 -21.35 -18.54 33.21
N THR A 105 -20.82 -17.43 33.72
CA THR A 105 -20.08 -16.45 32.94
C THR A 105 -18.69 -17.00 32.64
N ARG A 106 -18.30 -16.98 31.37
CA ARG A 106 -16.94 -17.26 30.90
C ARG A 106 -16.30 -15.98 30.41
N THR A 107 -14.99 -15.85 30.60
CA THR A 107 -14.19 -14.75 30.05
C THR A 107 -13.13 -15.30 29.11
N CYS A 108 -12.90 -14.63 27.99
CA CYS A 108 -11.83 -15.00 27.07
C CYS A 108 -10.49 -14.57 27.65
N ALA A 109 -9.62 -15.53 27.97
CA ALA A 109 -8.37 -15.28 28.66
C ALA A 109 -7.21 -16.05 28.01
N LEU A 110 -5.99 -15.62 28.30
CA LEU A 110 -4.79 -16.30 27.83
C LEU A 110 -4.54 -17.57 28.64
N TYR A 111 -4.42 -18.69 27.94
CA TYR A 111 -3.99 -19.97 28.48
C TYR A 111 -2.56 -20.25 28.05
N ASP A 112 -1.71 -20.60 29.02
CA ASP A 112 -0.34 -21.02 28.77
C ASP A 112 -0.29 -22.54 28.60
N THR A 113 -0.06 -22.94 27.36
CA THR A 113 -0.01 -24.36 26.96
C THR A 113 1.29 -25.05 27.40
N VAL A 114 2.34 -24.30 27.73
CA VAL A 114 3.61 -24.82 28.26
C VAL A 114 3.47 -25.07 29.77
N ALA A 115 2.88 -24.13 30.50
CA ALA A 115 2.64 -24.26 31.94
C ALA A 115 1.41 -25.14 32.27
N GLY A 116 0.46 -25.26 31.33
CA GLY A 116 -0.78 -26.00 31.52
C GLY A 116 -1.82 -25.26 32.36
N GLU A 117 -1.72 -23.94 32.48
CA GLU A 117 -2.57 -23.11 33.34
C GLU A 117 -2.97 -21.79 32.68
N TRP A 118 -3.92 -21.07 33.28
CA TRP A 118 -4.27 -19.73 32.83
C TRP A 118 -3.14 -18.76 33.17
N ALA A 119 -2.70 -17.98 32.18
CA ALA A 119 -1.57 -17.06 32.37
C ALA A 119 -1.88 -16.05 33.49
N ALA A 120 -1.05 -16.06 34.54
CA ALA A 120 -1.13 -15.10 35.64
C ALA A 120 -0.34 -13.82 35.34
N GLU A 121 0.78 -13.96 34.64
CA GLU A 121 1.63 -12.88 34.16
C GLU A 121 1.75 -13.01 32.65
N VAL A 122 1.37 -11.96 31.92
CA VAL A 122 1.48 -11.90 30.46
C VAL A 122 2.67 -11.01 30.12
N PRO A 123 3.60 -11.47 29.27
CA PRO A 123 4.68 -10.61 28.83
C PRO A 123 4.16 -9.30 28.16
N PRO A 124 4.79 -8.14 28.40
CA PRO A 124 4.18 -6.84 28.05
C PRO A 124 3.87 -6.63 26.57
N MET A 125 4.77 -7.05 25.67
CA MET A 125 4.57 -6.89 24.23
C MET A 125 3.46 -7.84 23.74
N THR A 126 3.37 -9.02 24.34
CA THR A 126 2.27 -9.97 24.10
C THR A 126 0.93 -9.42 24.56
N GLU A 127 0.87 -8.84 25.77
CA GLU A 127 -0.36 -8.22 26.28
C GLU A 127 -0.82 -7.10 25.36
N GLN A 128 0.09 -6.21 24.97
CA GLN A 128 -0.19 -5.10 24.07
C GLN A 128 -0.76 -5.58 22.74
N ALA A 129 -0.16 -6.58 22.11
CA ALA A 129 -0.64 -7.13 20.84
C ALA A 129 -2.07 -7.69 20.94
N PHE A 130 -2.40 -8.45 22.00
CA PHE A 130 -3.76 -8.97 22.20
C PHE A 130 -4.78 -7.89 22.53
N VAL A 131 -4.40 -6.87 23.31
CA VAL A 131 -5.27 -5.74 23.63
C VAL A 131 -5.54 -4.89 22.38
N PHE A 132 -4.54 -4.69 21.53
CA PHE A 132 -4.69 -3.92 20.29
C PHE A 132 -5.48 -4.70 19.23
N ASP A 133 -5.27 -6.01 19.10
CA ASP A 133 -6.14 -6.89 18.31
C ASP A 133 -7.62 -6.71 18.71
N ARG A 134 -7.88 -6.67 20.02
CA ARG A 134 -9.24 -6.47 20.54
C ARG A 134 -9.79 -5.09 20.20
N TYR A 135 -9.01 -4.02 20.39
CA TYR A 135 -9.49 -2.69 20.03
C TYR A 135 -9.79 -2.61 18.54
N PHE A 136 -8.89 -3.14 17.72
CA PHE A 136 -9.10 -3.26 16.28
C PHE A 136 -10.42 -3.96 15.97
N ASP A 137 -10.68 -5.14 16.55
CA ASP A 137 -11.90 -5.90 16.27
C ASP A 137 -13.19 -5.21 16.67
N ARG A 138 -13.18 -4.57 17.84
CA ARG A 138 -14.38 -3.94 18.39
C ARG A 138 -14.68 -2.62 17.71
N TYR A 139 -13.63 -1.90 17.31
CA TYR A 139 -13.73 -0.48 17.06
C TYR A 139 -13.43 -0.13 15.61
N HIS A 140 -12.45 -0.77 14.98
CA HIS A 140 -11.94 -0.39 13.66
C HIS A 140 -12.47 -1.24 12.51
N GLN A 141 -13.55 -2.00 12.72
CA GLN A 141 -14.18 -2.80 11.67
C GLN A 141 -15.56 -2.25 11.30
N ALA A 142 -15.74 -1.94 10.01
CA ALA A 142 -17.02 -1.52 9.45
C ALA A 142 -17.33 -2.37 8.22
N ASN A 143 -18.33 -3.25 8.33
CA ASN A 143 -18.78 -4.14 7.25
C ASN A 143 -17.65 -4.94 6.57
N GLY A 144 -16.71 -5.47 7.34
CA GLY A 144 -15.56 -6.23 6.82
C GLY A 144 -14.35 -5.38 6.46
N GLN A 145 -14.50 -4.06 6.38
CA GLN A 145 -13.40 -3.13 6.10
C GLN A 145 -12.73 -2.67 7.39
N SER A 146 -11.47 -2.28 7.29
CA SER A 146 -10.66 -1.79 8.40
C SER A 146 -10.47 -0.28 8.24
N MET A 147 -10.84 0.49 9.26
CA MET A 147 -11.00 1.94 9.13
C MET A 147 -10.51 2.70 10.35
N ASP A 148 -10.17 3.96 10.15
CA ASP A 148 -9.81 4.90 11.20
C ASP A 148 -11.07 5.41 11.91
N LEU A 149 -10.90 5.98 13.10
CA LEU A 149 -11.99 6.55 13.88
C LEU A 149 -11.78 8.04 14.09
N ARG A 150 -12.87 8.80 13.95
CA ARG A 150 -12.96 10.18 14.42
C ARG A 150 -13.89 10.27 15.61
N PHE A 151 -13.50 11.09 16.57
CA PHE A 151 -14.28 11.38 17.76
C PHE A 151 -14.92 12.77 17.68
N THR A 152 -16.10 12.93 18.28
CA THR A 152 -16.81 14.21 18.35
C THR A 152 -16.09 15.26 19.19
N ARG A 153 -15.07 14.85 19.95
CA ARG A 153 -14.25 15.69 20.81
C ARG A 153 -12.89 15.03 21.09
N PRO A 154 -11.88 15.80 21.53
CA PRO A 154 -10.62 15.27 22.02
C PRO A 154 -10.77 14.19 23.09
N VAL A 155 -10.07 13.07 22.93
CA VAL A 155 -9.95 11.99 23.92
C VAL A 155 -8.57 12.05 24.57
N LEU A 156 -8.51 12.50 25.82
CA LEU A 156 -7.25 12.66 26.54
C LEU A 156 -6.54 11.33 26.77
N ALA A 157 -5.21 11.37 26.85
CA ALA A 157 -4.41 10.23 27.26
C ALA A 157 -4.84 9.71 28.64
N GLY A 158 -4.87 8.39 28.81
CA GLY A 158 -5.35 7.71 30.01
C GLY A 158 -6.88 7.65 30.16
N THR A 159 -7.66 8.13 29.18
CA THR A 159 -9.12 7.97 29.22
C THR A 159 -9.47 6.47 29.21
N PRO A 160 -10.29 5.97 30.14
CA PRO A 160 -10.68 4.55 30.16
C PRO A 160 -11.52 4.14 28.95
N GLU A 161 -11.41 2.88 28.52
CA GLU A 161 -12.22 2.33 27.42
C GLU A 161 -13.72 2.54 27.59
N ALA A 162 -14.25 2.26 28.78
CA ALA A 162 -15.68 2.45 29.07
C ALA A 162 -16.14 3.92 28.93
N GLU A 163 -15.21 4.87 28.84
CA GLU A 163 -15.50 6.27 28.56
C GLU A 163 -15.28 6.63 27.09
N TRP A 164 -14.11 6.37 26.51
CA TRP A 164 -13.85 6.79 25.12
C TRP A 164 -14.63 5.98 24.08
N SER A 165 -15.03 4.75 24.40
CA SER A 165 -15.79 3.88 23.49
C SER A 165 -17.30 4.11 23.56
N LYS A 166 -17.75 5.19 24.20
CA LYS A 166 -19.17 5.53 24.27
C LYS A 166 -19.69 5.94 22.89
N PRO A 167 -20.87 5.47 22.44
CA PRO A 167 -21.40 5.79 21.12
C PRO A 167 -21.48 7.30 20.85
N GLU A 168 -21.81 8.13 21.84
CA GLU A 168 -21.88 9.59 21.68
C GLU A 168 -20.53 10.27 21.38
N TYR A 169 -19.40 9.58 21.57
CA TYR A 169 -18.08 10.08 21.20
C TYR A 169 -17.66 9.66 19.81
N PHE A 170 -18.30 8.67 19.20
CA PHE A 170 -18.02 8.29 17.82
C PHE A 170 -18.62 9.30 16.85
N GLU A 171 -17.76 9.96 16.08
CA GLU A 171 -18.20 10.88 15.03
C GLU A 171 -18.48 10.13 13.73
N ARG A 172 -17.47 9.38 13.24
CA ARG A 172 -17.54 8.63 11.98
C ARG A 172 -16.34 7.71 11.85
N TYR A 173 -16.46 6.76 10.92
CA TYR A 173 -15.29 6.14 10.31
C TYR A 173 -14.61 7.15 9.39
N ASP A 174 -13.28 7.13 9.41
CA ASP A 174 -12.40 7.91 8.53
C ASP A 174 -11.45 6.94 7.80
N GLY A 175 -10.63 7.46 6.91
CA GLY A 175 -9.67 6.62 6.19
C GLY A 175 -10.33 5.69 5.17
N PHE A 176 -11.50 6.07 4.62
CA PHE A 176 -12.08 5.42 3.43
C PHE A 176 -11.06 5.30 2.30
N GLY A 177 -10.14 6.26 2.24
CA GLY A 177 -9.04 6.24 1.30
C GLY A 177 -8.11 5.04 1.47
N ASP A 178 -7.96 4.45 2.65
CA ASP A 178 -6.94 3.42 2.90
C ASP A 178 -7.52 2.07 3.36
N ALA A 179 -8.84 1.92 3.29
CA ALA A 179 -9.55 0.83 3.92
C ALA A 179 -9.14 -0.56 3.40
N SER A 180 -8.94 -0.72 2.09
CA SER A 180 -8.45 -1.99 1.52
C SER A 180 -7.01 -2.30 1.92
N GLY A 181 -6.14 -1.29 1.99
CA GLY A 181 -4.76 -1.43 2.49
C GLY A 181 -4.71 -1.85 3.96
N TRP A 182 -5.54 -1.24 4.83
CA TRP A 182 -5.68 -1.64 6.23
C TRP A 182 -6.24 -3.04 6.38
N THR A 183 -7.22 -3.40 5.56
CA THR A 183 -7.84 -4.73 5.61
C THR A 183 -6.85 -5.82 5.17
N GLY A 184 -6.01 -5.56 4.16
CA GLY A 184 -4.94 -6.46 3.75
C GLY A 184 -3.87 -6.65 4.82
N THR A 185 -3.49 -5.56 5.50
CA THR A 185 -2.53 -5.59 6.61
C THR A 185 -3.10 -6.38 7.81
N ALA A 186 -4.37 -6.14 8.15
CA ALA A 186 -5.06 -6.87 9.21
C ALA A 186 -5.22 -8.36 8.89
N LEU A 187 -5.46 -8.71 7.63
CA LEU A 187 -5.48 -10.10 7.16
C LEU A 187 -4.12 -10.76 7.38
N TRP A 188 -3.02 -10.07 7.07
CA TRP A 188 -1.68 -10.62 7.30
C TRP A 188 -1.43 -10.91 8.77
N ALA A 189 -1.78 -9.98 9.66
CA ALA A 189 -1.69 -10.19 11.10
C ALA A 189 -2.58 -11.37 11.58
N ALA A 190 -3.82 -11.46 11.11
CA ALA A 190 -4.75 -12.54 11.46
C ALA A 190 -4.23 -13.91 10.99
N ALA A 191 -3.69 -13.99 9.77
CA ALA A 191 -3.10 -15.21 9.23
C ALA A 191 -1.84 -15.60 10.01
N ALA A 192 -0.94 -14.66 10.29
CA ALA A 192 0.26 -14.92 11.10
C ALA A 192 -0.08 -15.38 12.53
N ARG A 193 -1.10 -14.77 13.16
CA ARG A 193 -1.62 -15.22 14.46
C ARG A 193 -2.16 -16.64 14.39
N TYR A 194 -2.97 -16.97 13.39
CA TYR A 194 -3.47 -18.33 13.20
C TYR A 194 -2.32 -19.32 12.99
N GLN A 195 -1.30 -18.98 12.19
CA GLN A 195 -0.10 -19.82 12.02
C GLN A 195 0.59 -20.15 13.35
N VAL A 196 0.62 -19.18 14.28
CA VAL A 196 1.24 -19.34 15.60
C VAL A 196 0.38 -20.18 16.56
N THR A 197 -0.93 -20.00 16.55
CA THR A 197 -1.82 -20.58 17.59
C THR A 197 -2.58 -21.82 17.11
N GLY A 198 -2.89 -21.91 15.82
CA GLY A 198 -3.70 -22.96 15.19
C GLY A 198 -5.12 -23.09 15.72
N THR A 199 -5.64 -22.11 16.48
CA THR A 199 -6.94 -22.25 17.15
C THR A 199 -8.11 -22.10 16.17
N PRO A 200 -9.26 -22.76 16.43
CA PRO A 200 -10.47 -22.57 15.62
C PRO A 200 -10.95 -21.12 15.56
N ALA A 201 -10.85 -20.36 16.66
CA ALA A 201 -11.25 -18.95 16.69
C ALA A 201 -10.33 -18.07 15.80
N ASP A 202 -9.03 -18.29 15.85
CA ASP A 202 -8.08 -17.56 14.99
C ASP A 202 -8.23 -17.96 13.51
N TYR A 203 -8.58 -19.21 13.21
CA TYR A 203 -8.95 -19.62 11.86
C TYR A 203 -10.15 -18.85 11.33
N GLN A 204 -11.23 -18.74 12.12
CA GLN A 204 -12.43 -17.99 11.70
C GLN A 204 -12.14 -16.49 11.56
N ARG A 205 -11.29 -15.90 12.41
CA ARG A 205 -10.79 -14.52 12.26
C ARG A 205 -10.09 -14.33 10.92
N MET A 206 -9.12 -15.19 10.61
CA MET A 206 -8.38 -15.16 9.35
C MET A 206 -9.32 -15.32 8.15
N LEU A 207 -10.20 -16.33 8.17
CA LEU A 207 -11.14 -16.60 7.07
C LEU A 207 -12.07 -15.40 6.83
N GLY A 208 -12.63 -14.80 7.88
CA GLY A 208 -13.49 -13.62 7.75
C GLY A 208 -12.77 -12.42 7.15
N LYS A 209 -11.49 -12.21 7.47
CA LYS A 209 -10.67 -11.16 6.83
C LYS A 209 -10.31 -11.47 5.39
N LEU A 210 -10.11 -12.75 5.06
CA LEU A 210 -9.87 -13.15 3.68
C LEU A 210 -11.12 -12.99 2.82
N GLU A 211 -12.30 -13.35 3.35
CA GLU A 211 -13.60 -13.11 2.72
C GLU A 211 -13.84 -11.61 2.50
N ALA A 212 -13.49 -10.76 3.47
CA ALA A 212 -13.58 -9.31 3.31
C ALA A 212 -12.65 -8.77 2.22
N MET A 213 -11.40 -9.24 2.15
CA MET A 213 -10.49 -8.85 1.07
C MET A 213 -10.94 -9.36 -0.30
N ALA A 214 -11.46 -10.59 -0.37
CA ALA A 214 -12.04 -11.12 -1.60
C ALA A 214 -13.24 -10.27 -2.07
N PHE A 215 -14.09 -9.86 -1.13
CA PHE A 215 -15.22 -8.99 -1.44
C PHE A 215 -14.80 -7.60 -1.96
N MET A 216 -13.69 -7.04 -1.47
CA MET A 216 -13.17 -5.76 -1.98
C MET A 216 -12.77 -5.84 -3.46
N TYR A 217 -12.41 -7.01 -3.99
CA TYR A 217 -12.25 -7.19 -5.43
C TYR A 217 -13.62 -7.30 -6.12
N GLU A 218 -14.47 -8.21 -5.64
CA GLU A 218 -15.76 -8.51 -6.29
C GLU A 218 -16.69 -7.29 -6.38
N VAL A 219 -16.74 -6.48 -5.31
CA VAL A 219 -17.72 -5.38 -5.16
C VAL A 219 -17.55 -4.28 -6.19
N THR A 220 -16.40 -4.20 -6.87
CA THR A 220 -16.15 -3.27 -7.98
C THR A 220 -16.94 -3.63 -9.24
N ASP A 221 -17.40 -4.87 -9.37
CA ASP A 221 -18.02 -5.41 -10.59
C ASP A 221 -17.07 -5.30 -11.82
N VAL A 222 -15.75 -5.26 -11.59
CA VAL A 222 -14.73 -5.31 -12.64
C VAL A 222 -13.64 -6.27 -12.18
N PRO A 223 -13.53 -7.47 -12.78
CA PRO A 223 -12.51 -8.43 -12.39
C PRO A 223 -11.12 -7.80 -12.37
N GLY A 224 -10.32 -8.07 -11.35
CA GLY A 224 -8.96 -7.56 -11.19
C GLY A 224 -8.85 -6.13 -10.67
N LEU A 225 -9.95 -5.39 -10.47
CA LEU A 225 -9.92 -4.10 -9.80
C LEU A 225 -10.28 -4.25 -8.31
N LEU A 226 -9.44 -3.66 -7.47
CA LEU A 226 -9.63 -3.60 -6.02
C LEU A 226 -10.39 -2.32 -5.66
N ALA A 227 -11.45 -2.45 -4.88
CA ALA A 227 -12.12 -1.32 -4.26
C ALA A 227 -11.20 -0.64 -3.24
N ARG A 228 -11.23 0.69 -3.21
CA ARG A 228 -10.60 1.47 -2.14
C ARG A 228 -11.42 1.31 -0.84
N SER A 229 -12.74 1.46 -0.97
CA SER A 229 -13.72 1.23 0.09
C SER A 229 -15.16 1.07 -0.45
N HIS A 230 -16.11 0.72 0.42
CA HIS A 230 -17.56 0.72 0.13
C HIS A 230 -18.40 1.24 1.30
N TRP A 231 -19.53 1.91 1.05
CA TRP A 231 -20.39 2.51 2.09
C TRP A 231 -21.86 2.65 1.68
N ALA A 232 -22.71 2.89 2.68
CA ALA A 232 -24.04 3.44 2.51
C ALA A 232 -23.93 4.96 2.33
N MET A 233 -24.19 5.47 1.14
CA MET A 233 -24.16 6.91 0.87
C MET A 233 -25.47 7.57 1.28
N LEU A 234 -25.35 8.61 2.09
CA LEU A 234 -26.45 9.48 2.49
C LEU A 234 -26.91 10.41 1.35
N PRO A 235 -28.15 10.92 1.39
CA PRO A 235 -28.61 11.89 0.40
C PRO A 235 -27.98 13.26 0.65
N GLU A 236 -27.96 14.10 -0.38
CA GLU A 236 -27.46 15.47 -0.28
C GLU A 236 -28.16 16.25 0.85
N GLY A 237 -27.36 16.94 1.67
CA GLY A 237 -27.86 17.72 2.81
C GLY A 237 -28.21 16.92 4.06
N ALA A 238 -28.01 15.60 4.08
CA ALA A 238 -28.15 14.80 5.30
C ALA A 238 -27.13 15.22 6.38
N PRO A 239 -27.50 15.15 7.67
CA PRO A 239 -26.58 15.40 8.77
C PRO A 239 -25.49 14.33 8.86
N ARG A 240 -24.43 14.59 9.63
CA ARG A 240 -23.38 13.61 9.91
C ARG A 240 -23.97 12.42 10.71
N PRO A 241 -23.63 11.17 10.36
CA PRO A 241 -24.16 9.97 11.03
C PRO A 241 -23.44 9.69 12.36
N LEU A 242 -23.60 10.57 13.35
CA LEU A 242 -22.96 10.43 14.66
C LEU A 242 -23.46 9.17 15.40
N GLY A 243 -22.55 8.46 16.06
CA GLY A 243 -22.88 7.28 16.87
C GLY A 243 -23.17 5.98 16.11
N HIS A 244 -23.05 5.97 14.78
CA HIS A 244 -23.25 4.78 13.94
C HIS A 244 -22.03 3.84 13.92
N TRP A 245 -21.71 3.28 15.10
CA TRP A 245 -20.56 2.39 15.25
C TRP A 245 -20.73 1.08 14.46
N GLY A 246 -19.69 0.64 13.75
CA GLY A 246 -19.71 -0.57 12.94
C GLY A 246 -20.43 -0.42 11.60
N GLU A 247 -21.02 0.75 11.33
CA GLU A 247 -21.73 1.03 10.10
C GLU A 247 -20.87 1.91 9.17
N SER A 248 -20.50 1.39 8.00
CA SER A 248 -19.80 2.16 6.97
C SER A 248 -20.81 3.05 6.23
N ILE A 249 -20.90 4.30 6.67
CA ILE A 249 -21.81 5.34 6.14
C ILE A 249 -20.96 6.52 5.68
N GLY A 250 -21.20 6.97 4.44
CA GLY A 250 -20.55 8.13 3.85
C GLY A 250 -21.54 9.27 3.63
N ALA A 251 -21.04 10.49 3.66
CA ALA A 251 -21.81 11.65 3.23
C ALA A 251 -22.13 11.54 1.72
N PHE A 252 -23.04 12.39 1.25
CA PHE A 252 -23.30 12.50 -0.18
C PHE A 252 -22.03 12.95 -0.92
N GLU A 253 -21.69 12.22 -1.97
CA GLU A 253 -20.66 12.58 -2.94
C GLU A 253 -21.19 12.34 -4.36
N VAL A 254 -20.73 13.17 -5.30
CA VAL A 254 -21.07 13.01 -6.71
C VAL A 254 -20.33 11.79 -7.29
N GLY A 255 -19.09 11.59 -6.85
CA GLY A 255 -18.22 10.50 -7.30
C GLY A 255 -17.64 10.71 -8.69
N ASP A 256 -17.66 11.93 -9.23
CA ASP A 256 -17.21 12.29 -10.59
C ASP A 256 -15.69 12.52 -10.71
N GLY A 257 -14.91 12.26 -9.64
CA GLY A 257 -13.46 12.42 -9.61
C GLY A 257 -12.98 13.81 -9.21
N LYS A 258 -13.87 14.80 -9.00
CA LYS A 258 -13.47 16.17 -8.61
C LYS A 258 -12.81 16.26 -7.24
N ASP A 259 -13.15 15.34 -6.35
CA ASP A 259 -12.52 15.18 -5.03
C ASP A 259 -11.28 14.27 -5.08
N GLY A 260 -10.83 13.93 -6.29
CA GLY A 260 -9.71 13.04 -6.54
C GLY A 260 -10.07 11.57 -6.63
N HIS A 261 -11.34 11.17 -6.46
CA HIS A 261 -11.71 9.75 -6.50
C HIS A 261 -13.02 9.48 -7.26
N PHE A 262 -13.08 8.33 -7.94
CA PHE A 262 -14.30 7.86 -8.59
C PHE A 262 -15.10 6.94 -7.68
N SER A 263 -16.42 7.13 -7.64
CA SER A 263 -17.32 6.20 -6.96
C SER A 263 -18.50 5.76 -7.82
N PHE A 264 -18.91 4.51 -7.63
CA PHE A 264 -19.87 3.81 -8.46
C PHE A 264 -20.98 3.21 -7.60
N PRO A 265 -22.21 3.07 -8.13
CA PRO A 265 -23.23 2.28 -7.45
C PRO A 265 -22.79 0.81 -7.40
N ILE A 266 -23.00 0.16 -6.26
CA ILE A 266 -22.74 -1.29 -6.16
C ILE A 266 -23.84 -2.05 -6.92
N ALA A 267 -23.43 -2.96 -7.80
CA ALA A 267 -24.34 -3.76 -8.62
C ALA A 267 -25.31 -4.60 -7.77
N GLU A 268 -26.56 -4.72 -8.25
CA GLU A 268 -27.66 -5.41 -7.54
C GLU A 268 -27.32 -6.84 -7.12
N ARG A 269 -26.50 -7.54 -7.90
CA ARG A 269 -26.10 -8.93 -7.59
C ARG A 269 -25.25 -9.09 -6.32
N PHE A 270 -24.75 -8.00 -5.75
CA PHE A 270 -24.00 -8.02 -4.49
C PHE A 270 -24.84 -7.55 -3.29
N HIS A 271 -26.09 -7.12 -3.53
CA HIS A 271 -26.95 -6.54 -2.48
C HIS A 271 -27.29 -7.52 -1.36
N ASP A 272 -27.30 -8.82 -1.63
CA ASP A 272 -27.50 -9.87 -0.63
C ASP A 272 -26.33 -10.02 0.36
N ARG A 273 -25.15 -9.53 -0.02
CA ARG A 273 -23.93 -9.51 0.82
C ARG A 273 -23.74 -8.19 1.58
N LEU A 274 -24.52 -7.16 1.24
CA LEU A 274 -24.47 -5.85 1.89
C LEU A 274 -25.40 -5.81 3.11
N PRO A 275 -25.05 -5.07 4.18
CA PRO A 275 -25.98 -4.83 5.27
C PRO A 275 -27.24 -4.11 4.80
N THR A 276 -28.38 -4.44 5.40
CA THR A 276 -29.70 -3.93 4.98
C THR A 276 -29.79 -2.40 4.95
N TYR A 277 -29.04 -1.71 5.82
CA TYR A 277 -29.02 -0.25 5.87
C TYR A 277 -28.29 0.39 4.67
N TYR A 278 -27.59 -0.36 3.81
CA TYR A 278 -27.07 0.17 2.54
C TYR A 278 -28.17 0.41 1.51
N LEU A 279 -29.27 -0.34 1.62
CA LEU A 279 -30.32 -0.44 0.61
C LEU A 279 -31.64 0.22 1.05
N THR A 280 -31.72 0.62 2.31
CA THR A 280 -32.95 1.13 2.91
C THR A 280 -32.74 2.54 3.44
N GLN A 281 -32.33 2.64 4.70
CA GLN A 281 -32.17 3.92 5.39
C GLN A 281 -31.31 3.76 6.65
N VAL A 282 -30.83 4.89 7.17
CA VAL A 282 -30.25 5.03 8.51
C VAL A 282 -30.98 6.12 9.29
N THR A 283 -31.13 5.95 10.59
CA THR A 283 -31.80 6.94 11.46
C THR A 283 -30.77 7.85 12.10
N ILE A 284 -30.79 9.15 11.78
CA ILE A 284 -29.91 10.18 12.36
C ILE A 284 -30.77 11.22 13.06
N ASP A 285 -30.47 11.51 14.33
CA ASP A 285 -31.25 12.45 15.17
C ASP A 285 -32.77 12.19 15.19
N GLY A 286 -33.16 10.91 15.12
CA GLY A 286 -34.56 10.47 15.12
C GLY A 286 -35.30 10.65 13.80
N GLN A 287 -34.59 11.03 12.73
CA GLN A 287 -35.12 11.09 11.36
C GLN A 287 -34.46 10.03 10.48
N ASP A 288 -35.26 9.38 9.64
CA ASP A 288 -34.78 8.37 8.69
C ASP A 288 -34.29 9.03 7.39
N TYR A 289 -33.09 8.65 6.94
CA TYR A 289 -32.49 9.09 5.70
C TYR A 289 -32.27 7.89 4.78
N PRO A 290 -32.81 7.91 3.55
CA PRO A 290 -32.61 6.82 2.60
C PRO A 290 -31.14 6.71 2.19
N THR A 291 -30.65 5.50 1.99
CA THR A 291 -29.25 5.24 1.64
C THR A 291 -29.12 4.61 0.27
N THR A 292 -27.94 4.76 -0.33
CA THR A 292 -27.60 4.08 -1.58
C THR A 292 -26.22 3.41 -1.48
N PRO A 293 -26.06 2.17 -1.96
CA PRO A 293 -24.80 1.45 -1.84
C PRO A 293 -23.76 2.00 -2.83
N ARG A 294 -22.59 2.37 -2.35
CA ARG A 294 -21.48 2.92 -3.14
C ARG A 294 -20.17 2.18 -2.91
N VAL A 295 -19.36 2.10 -3.96
CA VAL A 295 -17.98 1.63 -3.94
C VAL A 295 -17.07 2.71 -4.51
N GLN A 296 -15.96 2.98 -3.85
CA GLN A 296 -14.90 3.83 -4.38
C GLN A 296 -13.90 2.95 -5.13
N SER A 297 -13.63 3.29 -6.39
CA SER A 297 -12.54 2.72 -7.16
C SER A 297 -11.23 3.39 -6.75
N ASP A 298 -10.23 3.40 -7.64
CA ASP A 298 -9.02 4.20 -7.47
C ASP A 298 -8.19 3.82 -6.23
N ALA A 299 -8.22 2.53 -5.87
CA ALA A 299 -7.26 1.97 -4.93
C ALA A 299 -5.84 2.20 -5.46
N SER A 300 -4.96 2.79 -4.67
CA SER A 300 -3.59 3.00 -5.11
C SER A 300 -2.85 1.66 -5.20
N ARG A 301 -1.78 1.64 -6.02
CA ARG A 301 -0.89 0.49 -6.23
C ARG A 301 -0.55 -0.26 -4.94
N ASP A 302 -0.32 0.48 -3.87
CA ASP A 302 0.07 -0.07 -2.58
C ASP A 302 -1.00 -0.96 -1.92
N MET A 303 -2.27 -0.64 -2.10
CA MET A 303 -3.36 -1.43 -1.53
C MET A 303 -3.41 -2.82 -2.16
N TYR A 304 -3.16 -2.90 -3.47
CA TYR A 304 -3.05 -4.17 -4.17
C TYR A 304 -1.88 -4.98 -3.60
N VAL A 305 -0.66 -4.43 -3.61
CA VAL A 305 0.56 -5.20 -3.28
C VAL A 305 0.70 -5.50 -1.78
N ARG A 306 0.23 -4.61 -0.90
CA ARG A 306 0.28 -4.79 0.57
C ARG A 306 -0.65 -5.90 1.06
N SER A 307 -1.72 -6.18 0.33
CA SER A 307 -2.65 -7.26 0.69
C SER A 307 -2.13 -8.66 0.37
N LEU A 308 -1.27 -8.79 -0.65
CA LEU A 308 -0.81 -10.09 -1.17
C LEU A 308 -0.07 -10.96 -0.15
N PRO A 309 0.84 -10.47 0.71
CA PRO A 309 1.50 -11.31 1.71
C PRO A 309 0.50 -11.98 2.67
N GLY A 310 -0.52 -11.24 3.09
CA GLY A 310 -1.60 -11.74 3.94
C GLY A 310 -2.52 -12.73 3.23
N ILE A 311 -2.93 -12.40 1.99
CA ILE A 311 -3.74 -13.29 1.15
C ILE A 311 -3.03 -14.63 0.92
N LEU A 312 -1.75 -14.60 0.55
CA LEU A 312 -0.97 -15.81 0.28
C LEU A 312 -0.73 -16.63 1.54
N LEU A 313 -0.45 -16.00 2.68
CA LEU A 313 -0.29 -16.74 3.93
C LEU A 313 -1.61 -17.41 4.34
N ALA A 314 -2.75 -16.69 4.23
CA ALA A 314 -4.05 -17.28 4.50
C ALA A 314 -4.37 -18.42 3.53
N TRP A 315 -4.10 -18.23 2.23
CA TRP A 315 -4.28 -19.23 1.17
C TRP A 315 -3.58 -20.56 1.50
N ASP A 316 -2.32 -20.51 1.92
CA ASP A 316 -1.51 -21.68 2.28
C ASP A 316 -2.13 -22.52 3.41
N MET A 317 -2.96 -21.89 4.26
CA MET A 317 -3.54 -22.49 5.45
C MET A 317 -5.06 -22.71 5.38
N LEU A 318 -5.71 -22.36 4.27
CA LEU A 318 -7.16 -22.54 4.09
C LEU A 318 -7.56 -24.01 4.23
N ALA A 319 -8.64 -24.27 4.97
CA ALA A 319 -9.22 -25.61 5.03
C ALA A 319 -9.99 -25.95 3.74
N GLU A 320 -10.50 -27.17 3.66
CA GLU A 320 -11.45 -27.57 2.62
C GLU A 320 -12.88 -27.27 3.12
N GLY A 321 -13.71 -26.71 2.26
CA GLY A 321 -15.09 -26.39 2.61
C GLY A 321 -15.74 -25.41 1.63
N PRO A 322 -17.08 -25.32 1.58
CA PRO A 322 -17.77 -24.48 0.61
C PRO A 322 -17.42 -22.99 0.70
N ARG A 323 -17.16 -22.47 1.91
CA ARG A 323 -16.77 -21.07 2.12
C ARG A 323 -15.36 -20.83 1.60
N GLU A 324 -14.44 -21.71 1.97
CA GLU A 324 -13.05 -21.67 1.54
C GLU A 324 -12.92 -21.82 0.02
N ASP A 325 -13.69 -22.73 -0.58
CA ASP A 325 -13.70 -22.96 -2.02
C ASP A 325 -14.26 -21.77 -2.80
N ALA A 326 -15.27 -21.08 -2.26
CA ALA A 326 -15.78 -19.83 -2.84
C ALA A 326 -14.71 -18.74 -2.84
N VAL A 327 -14.05 -18.53 -1.69
CA VAL A 327 -12.94 -17.57 -1.59
C VAL A 327 -11.78 -17.95 -2.50
N ARG A 328 -11.43 -19.24 -2.60
CA ARG A 328 -10.40 -19.71 -3.52
C ARG A 328 -10.75 -19.41 -4.98
N ALA A 329 -12.00 -19.60 -5.36
CA ALA A 329 -12.48 -19.30 -6.71
C ALA A 329 -12.36 -17.81 -7.01
N THR A 330 -12.85 -16.94 -6.10
CA THR A 330 -12.72 -15.48 -6.23
C THR A 330 -11.26 -15.07 -6.37
N LEU A 331 -10.36 -15.50 -5.47
CA LEU A 331 -8.95 -15.08 -5.53
C LEU A 331 -8.21 -15.58 -6.78
N ARG A 332 -8.57 -16.77 -7.31
CA ARG A 332 -8.04 -17.30 -8.57
C ARG A 332 -8.51 -16.54 -9.80
N GLU A 333 -9.67 -15.91 -9.72
CA GLU A 333 -10.21 -15.08 -10.80
C GLU A 333 -9.63 -13.66 -10.71
N GLU A 334 -9.75 -13.03 -9.54
CA GLU A 334 -9.48 -11.61 -9.35
C GLU A 334 -7.98 -11.26 -9.40
N ILE A 335 -7.14 -11.96 -8.63
CA ILE A 335 -5.73 -11.56 -8.48
C ILE A 335 -4.94 -11.72 -9.80
N PRO A 336 -5.05 -12.84 -10.54
CA PRO A 336 -4.41 -12.93 -11.85
C PRO A 336 -4.98 -11.90 -12.83
N CYS A 337 -6.28 -11.59 -12.73
CA CYS A 337 -6.89 -10.60 -13.60
C CYS A 337 -6.32 -9.20 -13.41
N THR A 338 -5.91 -8.82 -12.18
CA THR A 338 -5.21 -7.55 -11.95
C THR A 338 -4.00 -7.41 -12.87
N LEU A 339 -3.17 -8.46 -13.00
CA LEU A 339 -2.03 -8.44 -13.91
C LEU A 339 -2.47 -8.48 -15.38
N ASN A 340 -3.45 -9.31 -15.73
CA ASN A 340 -3.91 -9.45 -17.11
C ASN A 340 -4.48 -8.14 -17.68
N ARG A 341 -5.07 -7.30 -16.81
CA ARG A 341 -5.64 -5.99 -17.18
C ARG A 341 -4.60 -4.90 -17.36
N MET A 342 -3.39 -5.09 -16.87
CA MET A 342 -2.31 -4.14 -17.11
C MET A 342 -2.08 -4.02 -18.61
N LYS A 343 -1.77 -2.82 -19.10
CA LYS A 343 -1.33 -2.60 -20.49
C LYS A 343 0.15 -2.27 -20.50
N LYS A 344 0.90 -2.95 -21.36
CA LYS A 344 2.34 -2.74 -21.52
C LYS A 344 2.56 -1.55 -22.45
N GLY A 345 3.28 -0.55 -21.99
CA GLY A 345 3.74 0.58 -22.79
C GLY A 345 5.25 0.58 -22.95
N HIS A 346 5.72 1.33 -23.94
CA HIS A 346 7.14 1.62 -24.10
C HIS A 346 7.38 3.00 -24.71
N ILE A 347 8.52 3.58 -24.32
CA ILE A 347 9.11 4.74 -24.96
C ILE A 347 10.43 4.29 -25.60
N ILE A 348 10.65 4.59 -26.87
CA ILE A 348 11.85 4.17 -27.64
C ILE A 348 12.59 5.38 -28.21
N HIS A 349 13.85 5.16 -28.65
CA HIS A 349 14.74 6.14 -29.26
C HIS A 349 14.98 7.39 -28.39
N LEU A 350 14.96 7.25 -27.06
CA LEU A 350 15.17 8.37 -26.14
C LEU A 350 16.51 9.08 -26.42
N GLN A 351 17.56 8.35 -26.81
CA GLN A 351 18.87 8.95 -27.12
C GLN A 351 18.87 9.81 -28.40
N GLU A 352 17.91 9.63 -29.30
CA GLU A 352 17.78 10.45 -30.51
C GLU A 352 17.23 11.85 -30.20
N ASN A 353 16.68 12.06 -28.99
CA ASN A 353 16.14 13.33 -28.55
C ASN A 353 16.63 13.68 -27.12
N PRO A 354 17.82 14.30 -26.99
CA PRO A 354 18.44 14.59 -25.70
C PRO A 354 17.56 15.42 -24.75
N ASP A 355 16.77 16.36 -25.28
CA ASP A 355 15.86 17.19 -24.47
C ASP A 355 14.72 16.33 -23.87
N VAL A 356 14.24 15.34 -24.63
CA VAL A 356 13.23 14.39 -24.15
C VAL A 356 13.83 13.39 -23.18
N LEU A 357 15.04 12.88 -23.45
CA LEU A 357 15.75 12.01 -22.51
C LEU A 357 15.99 12.73 -21.19
N GLU A 358 16.45 13.98 -21.21
CA GLU A 358 16.60 14.81 -20.01
C GLU A 358 15.26 15.00 -19.30
N ALA A 359 14.17 15.23 -20.03
CA ALA A 359 12.84 15.39 -19.44
C ALA A 359 12.29 14.11 -18.81
N VAL A 360 12.40 12.97 -19.49
CA VAL A 360 11.94 11.65 -19.02
C VAL A 360 12.79 11.23 -17.82
N THR A 361 14.11 11.38 -17.90
CA THR A 361 15.00 11.11 -16.78
C THR A 361 14.67 12.03 -15.62
N THR A 362 14.59 13.35 -15.82
CA THR A 362 14.23 14.31 -14.75
C THR A 362 12.86 14.03 -14.13
N TYR A 363 11.86 13.64 -14.93
CA TYR A 363 10.52 13.30 -14.43
C TYR A 363 10.54 12.07 -13.51
N PHE A 364 11.27 11.02 -13.88
CA PHE A 364 11.29 9.79 -13.10
C PHE A 364 12.35 9.74 -12.01
N ALA A 365 13.55 10.24 -12.30
CA ALA A 365 14.70 10.34 -11.40
C ALA A 365 14.50 11.44 -10.35
N GLY A 366 13.77 12.51 -10.72
CA GLY A 366 13.91 13.79 -10.05
C GLY A 366 15.34 14.35 -10.22
N PRO A 367 15.64 15.49 -9.60
CA PRO A 367 16.98 16.06 -9.62
C PRO A 367 17.99 15.28 -8.73
N HIS A 368 17.56 14.31 -7.91
CA HIS A 368 18.34 13.81 -6.77
C HIS A 368 18.35 12.28 -6.60
N LEU A 369 18.58 11.53 -7.68
CA LEU A 369 18.89 10.10 -7.56
C LEU A 369 20.25 9.84 -6.89
N GLN A 370 20.26 8.95 -5.91
CA GLN A 370 21.48 8.44 -5.28
C GLN A 370 21.88 7.10 -5.90
N LEU A 371 22.51 7.16 -7.07
CA LEU A 371 23.01 5.96 -7.77
C LEU A 371 24.41 5.58 -7.27
N ASP A 372 24.59 4.30 -6.97
CA ASP A 372 25.89 3.70 -6.69
C ASP A 372 26.67 3.40 -7.97
N PRO A 373 28.01 3.25 -7.89
CA PRO A 373 28.80 2.76 -9.01
C PRO A 373 28.31 1.39 -9.50
N GLY A 374 27.77 1.34 -10.72
CA GLY A 374 27.26 0.11 -11.34
C GLY A 374 25.73 0.04 -11.43
N ASP A 375 25.02 0.99 -10.81
CA ASP A 375 23.59 1.17 -11.02
C ASP A 375 23.29 1.58 -12.47
N LEU A 376 22.00 1.53 -12.83
CA LEU A 376 21.51 1.90 -14.15
C LEU A 376 21.94 3.33 -14.52
N ASP A 377 22.55 3.50 -15.69
CA ASP A 377 22.86 4.83 -16.25
C ASP A 377 21.63 5.41 -16.96
N PHE A 378 20.92 6.30 -16.27
CA PHE A 378 19.75 6.99 -16.81
C PHE A 378 20.09 7.86 -18.04
N ALA A 379 21.32 8.37 -18.14
CA ALA A 379 21.75 9.16 -19.30
C ALA A 379 22.01 8.28 -20.54
N ALA A 380 22.12 6.97 -20.36
CA ALA A 380 22.22 5.99 -21.44
C ALA A 380 20.89 5.28 -21.74
N LEU A 381 19.78 5.70 -21.12
CA LEU A 381 18.47 5.11 -21.36
C LEU A 381 18.01 5.41 -22.80
N ASP A 382 17.78 4.37 -23.60
CA ASP A 382 17.20 4.51 -24.94
C ASP A 382 15.76 3.99 -25.02
N GLU A 383 15.42 3.03 -24.16
CA GLU A 383 14.09 2.44 -24.07
C GLU A 383 13.57 2.45 -22.62
N LEU A 384 12.28 2.74 -22.45
CA LEU A 384 11.57 2.68 -21.17
C LEU A 384 10.32 1.82 -21.32
N VAL A 385 10.31 0.64 -20.70
CA VAL A 385 9.13 -0.23 -20.56
C VAL A 385 8.36 0.11 -19.28
N PHE A 386 7.04 0.20 -19.39
CA PHE A 386 6.13 0.44 -18.28
C PHE A 386 4.81 -0.34 -18.43
N TYR A 387 4.05 -0.43 -17.35
CA TYR A 387 2.71 -1.02 -17.32
C TYR A 387 1.72 -0.03 -16.72
N VAL A 388 0.50 0.05 -17.25
CA VAL A 388 -0.56 0.90 -16.69
C VAL A 388 -1.78 0.06 -16.34
N LEU A 389 -2.41 0.37 -15.19
CA LEU A 389 -3.75 -0.11 -14.89
C LEU A 389 -4.75 0.98 -15.24
N GLU A 390 -5.62 0.72 -16.20
CA GLU A 390 -6.74 1.60 -16.50
C GLU A 390 -7.90 1.36 -15.53
N GLN A 391 -8.70 2.40 -15.28
CA GLN A 391 -9.91 2.33 -14.46
C GLN A 391 -11.12 2.92 -15.18
N PRO A 392 -12.35 2.51 -14.81
CA PRO A 392 -13.56 3.11 -15.37
C PRO A 392 -13.70 4.57 -14.95
N SER A 393 -14.27 5.39 -15.82
CA SER A 393 -14.75 6.74 -15.49
C SER A 393 -16.28 6.73 -15.38
N PRO A 394 -16.87 7.34 -14.33
CA PRO A 394 -18.34 7.47 -14.21
C PRO A 394 -18.98 8.20 -15.40
N LEU A 395 -18.23 9.05 -16.09
CA LEU A 395 -18.70 9.83 -17.24
C LEU A 395 -18.61 9.05 -18.56
N HIS A 396 -17.77 8.01 -18.62
CA HIS A 396 -17.44 7.27 -19.84
C HIS A 396 -17.40 5.75 -19.61
N LEU A 397 -18.35 5.22 -18.84
CA LEU A 397 -18.40 3.78 -18.50
C LEU A 397 -18.37 2.86 -19.72
N ASP A 398 -19.02 3.26 -20.81
CA ASP A 398 -19.10 2.48 -22.05
C ASP A 398 -17.76 2.41 -22.81
N ALA A 399 -16.80 3.31 -22.52
CA ALA A 399 -15.47 3.31 -23.14
C ALA A 399 -14.52 2.30 -22.48
N PHE A 400 -14.85 1.80 -21.29
CA PHE A 400 -13.98 0.93 -20.50
C PHE A 400 -14.32 -0.55 -20.70
N ASP A 401 -13.34 -1.36 -21.09
CA ASP A 401 -13.51 -2.81 -21.19
C ASP A 401 -13.50 -3.45 -19.79
N ARG A 402 -14.66 -3.97 -19.40
CA ARG A 402 -14.88 -4.64 -18.11
C ARG A 402 -14.49 -6.11 -18.12
N ALA A 403 -14.21 -6.70 -19.28
CA ALA A 403 -13.78 -8.09 -19.38
C ALA A 403 -12.36 -8.27 -18.82
N CYS A 404 -12.09 -9.46 -18.28
CA CYS A 404 -10.74 -9.85 -17.93
C CYS A 404 -9.97 -10.30 -19.18
N PRO A 405 -8.79 -9.73 -19.49
CA PRO A 405 -7.96 -10.25 -20.56
C PRO A 405 -7.46 -11.67 -20.26
N SER A 406 -7.20 -12.46 -21.32
CA SER A 406 -6.94 -13.89 -21.21
C SER A 406 -5.56 -14.28 -20.65
N GLY A 407 -4.68 -13.30 -20.39
CA GLY A 407 -3.33 -13.55 -19.87
C GLY A 407 -2.56 -12.25 -19.65
N PRO A 408 -1.32 -12.35 -19.13
CA PRO A 408 -0.51 -11.18 -18.80
C PRO A 408 -0.12 -10.41 -20.07
N PRO A 409 0.07 -9.08 -19.99
CA PRO A 409 0.35 -8.23 -21.15
C PRO A 409 1.79 -8.40 -21.67
N ARG A 410 1.98 -9.31 -22.62
CA ARG A 410 3.30 -9.59 -23.21
C ARG A 410 3.67 -8.65 -24.35
N THR A 411 2.68 -8.18 -25.10
CA THR A 411 2.84 -7.25 -26.23
C THR A 411 2.57 -5.81 -25.81
N PHE A 412 3.24 -4.86 -26.45
CA PHE A 412 2.95 -3.45 -26.28
C PHE A 412 1.55 -3.10 -26.77
N ASP A 413 0.87 -2.22 -26.05
CA ASP A 413 -0.35 -1.56 -26.51
C ASP A 413 0.06 -0.42 -27.46
N PRO A 414 -0.39 -0.42 -28.72
CA PRO A 414 -0.03 0.64 -29.68
C PRO A 414 -0.41 2.06 -29.23
N ALA A 415 -1.41 2.20 -28.35
CA ALA A 415 -1.78 3.50 -27.77
C ALA A 415 -0.79 3.99 -26.69
N LEU A 416 0.12 3.11 -26.25
CA LEU A 416 1.16 3.36 -25.24
C LEU A 416 2.57 3.13 -25.84
N GLU A 417 2.68 3.17 -27.16
CA GLU A 417 3.92 3.18 -27.92
C GLU A 417 4.28 4.61 -28.31
N LEU A 418 5.33 5.12 -27.68
CA LEU A 418 5.82 6.48 -27.86
C LEU A 418 7.24 6.44 -28.44
N ASP A 419 7.42 7.04 -29.61
CA ASP A 419 8.73 7.20 -30.22
C ASP A 419 9.25 8.61 -29.91
N ALA A 420 10.37 8.72 -29.19
CA ALA A 420 10.94 10.02 -28.82
C ALA A 420 11.49 10.81 -30.02
N ALA A 421 11.69 10.15 -31.17
CA ALA A 421 12.01 10.78 -32.44
C ALA A 421 10.77 11.33 -33.18
N ASP A 422 9.54 10.96 -32.77
CA ASP A 422 8.29 11.48 -33.36
C ASP A 422 8.11 12.97 -32.98
N PRO A 423 7.89 13.87 -33.96
CA PRO A 423 7.54 15.27 -33.70
C PRO A 423 6.31 15.47 -32.78
N LEU A 424 5.45 14.47 -32.64
CA LEU A 424 4.27 14.48 -31.77
C LEU A 424 4.51 13.82 -30.40
N PHE A 425 5.72 13.34 -30.10
CA PHE A 425 6.04 12.65 -28.85
C PHE A 425 5.49 13.37 -27.61
N LEU A 426 5.74 14.67 -27.48
CA LEU A 426 5.33 15.46 -26.32
C LEU A 426 3.82 15.57 -26.16
N LEU A 427 3.07 15.59 -27.27
CA LEU A 427 1.61 15.59 -27.22
C LEU A 427 1.10 14.25 -26.68
N ARG A 428 1.69 13.13 -27.11
CA ARG A 428 1.34 11.79 -26.63
C ARG A 428 1.75 11.58 -25.16
N LEU A 429 2.90 12.10 -24.77
CA LEU A 429 3.35 12.09 -23.38
C LEU A 429 2.42 12.92 -22.49
N ALA A 430 1.98 14.10 -22.96
CA ALA A 430 1.00 14.92 -22.26
C ALA A 430 -0.36 14.22 -22.14
N GLU A 431 -0.80 13.49 -23.17
CA GLU A 431 -2.01 12.66 -23.13
C GLU A 431 -1.89 11.54 -22.08
N LEU A 432 -0.74 10.83 -22.05
CA LEU A 432 -0.47 9.83 -21.03
C LEU A 432 -0.54 10.42 -19.62
N ALA A 433 0.16 11.54 -19.38
CA ALA A 433 0.15 12.24 -18.09
C ALA A 433 -1.25 12.72 -17.70
N SER A 434 -2.03 13.24 -18.66
CA SER A 434 -3.43 13.65 -18.45
C SER A 434 -4.29 12.47 -17.98
N ARG A 435 -4.12 11.30 -18.59
CA ARG A 435 -4.82 10.06 -18.18
C ARG A 435 -4.42 9.59 -16.79
N GLU A 436 -3.15 9.73 -16.41
CA GLU A 436 -2.67 9.46 -15.05
C GLU A 436 -3.22 10.46 -14.02
N GLN A 437 -3.52 11.70 -14.44
CA GLN A 437 -4.25 12.70 -13.65
C GLN A 437 -5.78 12.48 -13.68
N ARG A 438 -6.20 11.25 -13.98
CA ARG A 438 -7.60 10.81 -14.00
C ARG A 438 -8.48 11.57 -14.99
N GLN A 439 -7.90 12.13 -16.04
CA GLN A 439 -8.63 12.77 -17.14
C GLN A 439 -8.83 11.80 -18.32
N GLY A 440 -9.72 12.18 -19.24
CA GLY A 440 -10.02 11.41 -20.45
C GLY A 440 -11.10 10.34 -20.27
N GLU A 441 -11.42 9.64 -21.35
CA GLU A 441 -12.48 8.62 -21.37
C GLU A 441 -12.09 7.37 -20.56
N VAL A 442 -10.82 6.95 -20.67
CA VAL A 442 -10.26 5.79 -19.98
C VAL A 442 -9.04 6.24 -19.16
N PRO A 443 -9.26 6.76 -17.94
CA PRO A 443 -8.20 7.21 -17.06
C PRO A 443 -7.32 6.05 -16.58
N ILE A 444 -6.08 6.38 -16.20
CA ILE A 444 -5.12 5.47 -15.60
C ILE A 444 -5.21 5.59 -14.08
N GLN A 445 -5.31 4.46 -13.41
CA GLN A 445 -5.32 4.35 -11.94
C GLN A 445 -3.91 4.48 -11.37
N PHE A 446 -2.94 3.78 -11.97
CA PHE A 446 -1.53 3.93 -11.69
C PHE A 446 -0.68 3.35 -12.82
N SER A 447 0.58 3.77 -12.85
CA SER A 447 1.62 3.28 -13.75
C SER A 447 2.81 2.68 -13.00
N MET A 448 3.46 1.72 -13.65
CA MET A 448 4.60 0.96 -13.15
C MET A 448 5.74 0.99 -14.18
N HIS A 449 6.78 1.76 -13.91
CA HIS A 449 7.94 1.97 -14.79
C HIS A 449 9.04 0.97 -14.44
N VAL A 450 8.81 -0.27 -14.84
CA VAL A 450 9.66 -1.43 -14.50
C VAL A 450 11.09 -1.34 -15.02
N SER A 451 11.41 -0.45 -15.95
CA SER A 451 12.77 -0.31 -16.51
C SER A 451 13.70 0.53 -15.64
N ILE A 452 13.17 1.24 -14.64
CA ILE A 452 13.93 2.23 -13.86
C ILE A 452 13.60 2.20 -12.36
N ARG A 453 12.39 1.76 -11.96
CA ARG A 453 11.98 1.70 -10.55
C ARG A 453 11.98 0.26 -10.03
N ALA A 454 12.89 -0.04 -9.09
CA ALA A 454 12.96 -1.34 -8.41
C ALA A 454 11.61 -1.82 -7.87
N SER A 455 10.85 -0.94 -7.22
CA SER A 455 9.56 -1.26 -6.63
C SER A 455 8.58 -1.81 -7.66
N ASP A 456 8.51 -1.21 -8.83
CA ASP A 456 7.58 -1.63 -9.87
C ASP A 456 7.97 -2.96 -10.49
N ALA A 457 9.27 -3.14 -10.77
CA ALA A 457 9.78 -4.43 -11.25
C ALA A 457 9.45 -5.53 -10.24
N LEU A 458 9.62 -5.26 -8.94
CA LEU A 458 9.29 -6.20 -7.87
C LEU A 458 7.79 -6.46 -7.75
N PHE A 459 6.94 -5.45 -7.86
CA PHE A 459 5.48 -5.59 -7.79
C PHE A 459 4.93 -6.43 -8.95
N ILE A 460 5.35 -6.16 -10.19
CA ILE A 460 4.97 -6.96 -11.36
C ILE A 460 5.48 -8.40 -11.20
N SER A 461 6.70 -8.58 -10.69
CA SER A 461 7.25 -9.91 -10.42
C SER A 461 6.44 -10.66 -9.36
N GLN A 462 6.06 -9.99 -8.27
CA GLN A 462 5.22 -10.57 -7.24
C GLN A 462 3.85 -10.98 -7.79
N TRP A 463 3.21 -10.16 -8.61
CA TRP A 463 1.93 -10.52 -9.23
C TRP A 463 2.04 -11.72 -10.16
N ALA A 464 3.06 -11.77 -11.02
CA ALA A 464 3.27 -12.91 -11.91
C ALA A 464 3.45 -14.22 -11.13
N LEU A 465 4.30 -14.20 -10.08
CA LEU A 465 4.52 -15.36 -9.23
C LEU A 465 3.28 -15.75 -8.42
N THR A 466 2.52 -14.77 -7.93
CA THR A 466 1.25 -14.99 -7.24
C THR A 466 0.21 -15.61 -8.18
N ALA A 467 0.05 -15.07 -9.38
CA ALA A 467 -0.90 -15.55 -10.37
C ALA A 467 -0.59 -17.00 -10.77
N HIS A 468 0.68 -17.31 -11.02
CA HIS A 468 1.12 -18.70 -11.23
C HIS A 468 0.80 -19.59 -10.02
N TYR A 469 1.10 -19.15 -8.81
CA TYR A 469 0.88 -19.93 -7.60
C TYR A 469 -0.60 -20.28 -7.36
N LEU A 470 -1.51 -19.34 -7.64
CA LEU A 470 -2.94 -19.53 -7.45
C LEU A 470 -3.58 -20.43 -8.54
N THR A 471 -3.10 -20.30 -9.79
CA THR A 471 -3.74 -20.90 -10.97
C THR A 471 -3.02 -22.12 -11.54
N GLY A 472 -1.71 -22.21 -11.34
CA GLY A 472 -0.81 -23.17 -12.00
C GLY A 472 -0.48 -22.84 -13.46
N ASP A 473 -0.95 -21.71 -14.00
CA ASP A 473 -0.72 -21.33 -15.40
C ASP A 473 0.72 -20.86 -15.63
N THR A 474 1.41 -21.49 -16.57
CA THR A 474 2.82 -21.19 -16.88
C THR A 474 2.98 -19.90 -17.68
N ALA A 475 1.92 -19.36 -18.29
CA ALA A 475 1.98 -18.10 -19.05
C ALA A 475 2.48 -16.93 -18.19
N TYR A 476 2.23 -16.95 -16.87
CA TYR A 476 2.74 -15.95 -15.93
C TYR A 476 4.25 -16.08 -15.69
N LEU A 477 4.80 -17.30 -15.71
CA LEU A 477 6.24 -17.53 -15.62
C LEU A 477 6.95 -17.14 -16.92
N ASP A 478 6.34 -17.44 -18.07
CA ASP A 478 6.84 -16.99 -19.37
C ASP A 478 6.89 -15.47 -19.44
N PHE A 479 5.82 -14.79 -18.98
CA PHE A 479 5.79 -13.33 -18.86
C PHE A 479 6.90 -12.79 -17.95
N LEU A 480 7.13 -13.39 -16.78
CA LEU A 480 8.21 -12.95 -15.89
C LEU A 480 9.59 -13.17 -16.51
N ALA A 481 9.80 -14.29 -17.20
CA ALA A 481 11.04 -14.55 -17.93
C ALA A 481 11.31 -13.48 -18.99
N GLU A 482 10.27 -13.12 -19.76
CA GLU A 482 10.35 -12.04 -20.74
C GLU A 482 10.61 -10.68 -20.12
N LEU A 483 9.94 -10.35 -19.01
CA LEU A 483 10.19 -9.12 -18.27
C LEU A 483 11.67 -9.04 -17.88
N MET A 484 12.19 -10.05 -17.17
CA MET A 484 13.57 -10.06 -16.68
C MET A 484 14.62 -10.03 -17.80
N ALA A 485 14.27 -10.55 -18.99
CA ALA A 485 15.13 -10.47 -20.16
C ALA A 485 15.02 -9.12 -20.91
N SER A 486 13.88 -8.44 -20.83
CA SER A 486 13.61 -7.19 -21.55
C SER A 486 14.15 -5.93 -20.89
N ILE A 487 14.53 -6.00 -19.61
CA ILE A 487 15.09 -4.88 -18.85
C ILE A 487 16.38 -5.31 -18.17
N PRO A 488 17.27 -4.38 -17.79
CA PRO A 488 18.44 -4.68 -16.96
C PRO A 488 18.02 -5.00 -15.52
N TYR A 489 17.30 -6.11 -15.33
CA TYR A 489 16.49 -6.41 -14.15
C TYR A 489 17.23 -6.23 -12.83
N GLN A 490 18.47 -6.72 -12.74
CA GLN A 490 19.27 -6.56 -11.53
C GLN A 490 19.64 -5.09 -11.25
N GLN A 491 20.12 -4.36 -12.26
CA GLN A 491 20.46 -2.94 -12.10
C GLN A 491 19.23 -2.11 -11.73
N VAL A 492 18.05 -2.48 -12.24
CA VAL A 492 16.78 -1.87 -11.83
C VAL A 492 16.48 -2.16 -10.36
N LEU A 493 16.64 -3.40 -9.90
CA LEU A 493 16.40 -3.73 -8.49
C LEU A 493 17.36 -3.01 -7.54
N ASP A 494 18.59 -2.76 -7.99
CA ASP A 494 19.60 -1.99 -7.26
C ASP A 494 19.21 -0.49 -7.13
N THR A 495 18.19 0.01 -7.84
CA THR A 495 17.68 1.38 -7.64
C THR A 495 16.73 1.54 -6.44
N LEU A 496 16.45 0.48 -5.66
CA LEU A 496 15.47 0.54 -4.56
C LEU A 496 15.79 1.64 -3.53
N GLY A 497 17.07 1.82 -3.19
CA GLY A 497 17.52 2.86 -2.27
C GLY A 497 17.92 4.17 -2.96
N ALA A 498 17.88 4.23 -4.29
CA ALA A 498 18.32 5.42 -5.04
C ALA A 498 17.33 6.59 -4.97
N PHE A 499 16.05 6.31 -4.72
CA PHE A 499 14.99 7.31 -4.60
C PHE A 499 14.81 7.87 -3.18
N GLN A 500 15.75 7.61 -2.27
CA GLN A 500 15.68 8.14 -0.92
C GLN A 500 15.84 9.65 -0.91
N LEU A 501 14.83 10.33 -0.38
CA LEU A 501 14.88 11.77 -0.17
C LEU A 501 15.73 12.11 1.07
N PRO A 502 16.36 13.29 1.09
CA PRO A 502 16.97 13.82 2.30
C PRO A 502 16.00 13.77 3.48
N ARG A 503 16.56 13.61 4.69
CA ARG A 503 15.79 13.52 5.94
C ARG A 503 14.83 14.70 6.11
N TRP A 504 15.18 15.88 5.56
CA TRP A 504 14.37 17.09 5.66
C TRP A 504 13.03 17.01 4.90
N CYS A 505 13.02 16.49 3.67
CA CYS A 505 11.76 16.33 2.92
C CYS A 505 11.10 14.97 3.15
N ALA A 506 11.80 13.97 3.67
CA ALA A 506 11.20 12.69 4.04
C ALA A 506 9.87 12.80 4.83
N PRO A 507 9.63 13.78 5.74
CA PRO A 507 8.31 13.97 6.35
C PRO A 507 7.16 14.26 5.40
N HIS A 508 7.42 14.83 4.23
CA HIS A 508 6.39 15.09 3.21
C HIS A 508 6.15 13.90 2.29
N TYR A 509 7.06 12.93 2.33
CA TYR A 509 7.09 11.79 1.42
C TYR A 509 7.29 10.49 2.22
N ALA A 510 6.21 9.73 2.40
CA ALA A 510 6.27 8.45 3.09
C ALA A 510 7.33 7.52 2.47
N PRO A 511 8.01 6.67 3.26
CA PRO A 511 9.03 5.75 2.76
C PRO A 511 8.44 4.71 1.82
N SER A 512 9.31 4.01 1.09
CA SER A 512 8.90 2.95 0.18
C SER A 512 8.28 1.79 0.96
N ILE A 513 6.99 1.61 0.75
CA ILE A 513 6.21 0.46 1.23
C ILE A 513 6.38 -0.77 0.32
N THR A 514 7.55 -0.89 -0.30
CA THR A 514 7.92 -1.96 -1.22
C THR A 514 8.37 -3.21 -0.49
N TYR A 515 8.86 -3.06 0.74
CA TYR A 515 9.41 -4.17 1.50
C TYR A 515 8.44 -5.33 1.82
N PRO A 516 7.12 -5.16 1.95
CA PRO A 516 6.21 -6.30 2.09
C PRO A 516 6.25 -7.22 0.87
N SER A 517 6.39 -6.64 -0.33
CA SER A 517 6.54 -7.38 -1.58
C SER A 517 7.88 -8.10 -1.65
N LEU A 518 8.97 -7.43 -1.24
CA LEU A 518 10.31 -8.02 -1.19
C LEU A 518 10.35 -9.21 -0.25
N TYR A 519 9.81 -9.03 0.96
CA TYR A 519 9.65 -10.11 1.93
C TYR A 519 8.83 -11.26 1.35
N ASN A 520 7.68 -10.97 0.74
CA ASN A 520 6.77 -12.00 0.25
C ASN A 520 7.43 -12.87 -0.83
N VAL A 521 8.21 -12.27 -1.73
CA VAL A 521 8.98 -13.00 -2.75
C VAL A 521 10.06 -13.85 -2.07
N LEU A 522 10.91 -13.25 -1.24
CA LEU A 522 12.02 -13.95 -0.58
C LEU A 522 11.58 -15.06 0.39
N ALA A 523 10.39 -14.92 0.98
CA ALA A 523 9.82 -15.92 1.89
C ALA A 523 9.27 -17.17 1.20
N ARG A 524 9.01 -17.10 -0.12
CA ARG A 524 8.30 -18.14 -0.88
C ARG A 524 9.12 -18.76 -2.01
N VAL A 525 10.12 -18.04 -2.50
CA VAL A 525 11.09 -18.60 -3.46
C VAL A 525 12.03 -19.54 -2.73
N ASP A 526 12.09 -20.78 -3.20
CA ASP A 526 13.02 -21.78 -2.68
C ASP A 526 14.46 -21.37 -2.99
N ARG A 527 15.21 -21.07 -1.93
CA ARG A 527 16.62 -20.65 -1.99
C ARG A 527 17.54 -21.73 -2.57
N GLU A 528 17.24 -23.01 -2.36
CA GLU A 528 18.05 -24.11 -2.88
C GLU A 528 17.77 -24.34 -4.37
N ALA A 529 16.52 -24.18 -4.79
CA ALA A 529 16.13 -24.30 -6.19
C ALA A 529 16.56 -23.08 -7.04
N TYR A 530 16.47 -21.87 -6.49
CA TYR A 530 16.76 -20.61 -7.20
C TYR A 530 17.81 -19.76 -6.47
N PRO A 531 19.03 -20.27 -6.24
CA PRO A 531 20.02 -19.62 -5.37
C PRO A 531 20.55 -18.30 -5.93
N VAL A 532 20.56 -18.11 -7.25
CA VAL A 532 21.00 -16.87 -7.89
C VAL A 532 19.95 -15.78 -7.68
N PHE A 533 18.69 -16.05 -8.06
CA PHE A 533 17.57 -15.13 -7.87
C PHE A 533 17.38 -14.74 -6.40
N TRP A 534 17.43 -15.72 -5.50
CA TRP A 534 17.24 -15.45 -4.07
C TRP A 534 18.38 -14.59 -3.51
N ARG A 535 19.64 -14.89 -3.85
CA ARG A 535 20.81 -14.11 -3.38
C ARG A 535 20.80 -12.68 -3.90
N MET A 536 20.38 -12.51 -5.14
CA MET A 536 20.20 -11.22 -5.79
C MET A 536 19.24 -10.34 -4.98
N LEU A 537 18.01 -10.78 -4.76
CA LEU A 537 17.03 -10.03 -3.95
C LEU A 537 17.44 -9.89 -2.47
N SER A 538 18.11 -10.89 -1.89
CA SER A 538 18.64 -10.81 -0.53
C SER A 538 19.73 -9.73 -0.41
N THR A 539 20.51 -9.52 -1.47
CA THR A 539 21.52 -8.45 -1.53
C THR A 539 20.84 -7.09 -1.63
N VAL A 540 19.81 -6.95 -2.47
CA VAL A 540 18.97 -5.73 -2.55
C VAL A 540 18.35 -5.42 -1.19
N ALA A 541 17.80 -6.43 -0.48
CA ALA A 541 17.28 -6.23 0.86
C ALA A 541 18.35 -5.71 1.84
N ARG A 542 19.60 -6.16 1.74
CA ARG A 542 20.69 -5.67 2.58
C ARG A 542 21.17 -4.27 2.19
N VAL A 543 21.57 -4.07 0.94
CA VAL A 543 22.23 -2.85 0.48
C VAL A 543 21.21 -1.72 0.37
N GLU A 544 20.21 -1.91 -0.49
CA GLU A 544 19.22 -0.88 -0.76
C GLU A 544 18.23 -0.74 0.39
N GLY A 545 17.70 -1.88 0.86
CA GLY A 545 16.66 -1.90 1.88
C GLY A 545 17.18 -1.51 3.27
N TRP A 546 18.22 -2.18 3.77
CA TRP A 546 18.73 -1.93 5.12
C TRP A 546 19.72 -0.78 5.18
N ASP A 547 20.79 -0.79 4.37
CA ASP A 547 21.89 0.16 4.56
C ASP A 547 21.49 1.59 4.11
N LYS A 548 20.61 1.74 3.11
CA LYS A 548 20.20 3.06 2.56
C LYS A 548 18.83 3.55 3.04
N GLU A 549 17.79 2.71 3.00
CA GLU A 549 16.41 3.17 3.22
C GLU A 549 15.92 2.98 4.68
N ASN A 550 15.66 1.73 5.09
CA ASN A 550 14.82 1.43 6.25
C ASN A 550 15.63 1.27 7.55
N GLY A 551 16.89 0.85 7.45
CA GLY A 551 17.79 0.72 8.60
C GLY A 551 18.05 2.06 9.28
N PRO A 552 18.46 3.13 8.55
CA PRO A 552 18.67 4.45 9.12
C PRO A 552 17.42 5.09 9.76
N ARG A 553 16.22 4.59 9.44
CA ARG A 553 14.94 5.07 9.98
C ARG A 553 14.53 4.35 11.27
N ASP A 554 15.27 3.32 11.68
CA ASP A 554 14.86 2.41 12.75
C ASP A 554 13.42 1.90 12.49
N ASP A 555 13.13 1.41 11.28
CA ASP A 555 11.83 0.80 10.98
C ASP A 555 11.76 -0.60 11.61
N ALA A 556 11.01 -0.70 12.72
CA ALA A 556 10.85 -1.95 13.44
C ALA A 556 10.18 -3.04 12.60
N PHE A 557 9.22 -2.70 11.74
CA PHE A 557 8.52 -3.71 10.94
C PHE A 557 9.43 -4.26 9.84
N TRP A 558 10.14 -3.38 9.13
CA TRP A 558 11.20 -3.80 8.20
C TRP A 558 12.18 -4.75 8.87
N GLY A 559 12.69 -4.38 10.06
CA GLY A 559 13.68 -5.19 10.76
C GLY A 559 13.17 -6.55 11.23
N ILE A 560 11.87 -6.69 11.50
CA ILE A 560 11.24 -8.00 11.73
C ILE A 560 11.24 -8.82 10.43
N LEU A 561 10.79 -8.25 9.31
CA LEU A 561 10.76 -8.96 8.02
C LEU A 561 12.16 -9.33 7.53
N TYR A 562 13.16 -8.50 7.84
CA TYR A 562 14.56 -8.62 7.42
C TYR A 562 15.16 -9.97 7.80
N GLY A 563 14.77 -10.52 8.95
CA GLY A 563 15.27 -11.80 9.42
C GLY A 563 15.04 -12.93 8.42
N ARG A 564 13.97 -12.88 7.62
CA ARG A 564 13.70 -13.91 6.63
C ARG A 564 14.26 -13.60 5.24
N MET A 565 14.44 -12.32 4.93
CA MET A 565 14.96 -11.86 3.64
C MET A 565 16.46 -12.09 3.50
N VAL A 566 17.18 -12.18 4.61
CA VAL A 566 18.64 -12.18 4.62
C VAL A 566 19.20 -13.29 5.50
N THR A 567 20.30 -13.89 5.04
CA THR A 567 21.05 -14.91 5.80
C THR A 567 22.35 -14.33 6.35
N ALA A 568 22.97 -15.02 7.32
CA ALA A 568 24.27 -14.62 7.87
C ALA A 568 25.41 -14.59 6.82
N GLU A 569 25.25 -15.29 5.69
CA GLU A 569 26.20 -15.25 4.58
C GLU A 569 26.12 -13.93 3.81
N THR A 570 24.90 -13.40 3.63
CA THR A 570 24.65 -12.12 2.97
C THR A 570 24.95 -10.95 3.93
N ASP A 571 24.55 -11.07 5.19
CA ASP A 571 24.78 -10.06 6.24
C ASP A 571 25.15 -10.72 7.58
N PRO A 572 26.43 -10.68 7.98
CA PRO A 572 26.87 -11.19 9.29
C PRO A 572 26.22 -10.49 10.49
N GLN A 573 25.63 -9.30 10.32
CA GLN A 573 24.93 -8.56 11.37
C GLN A 573 23.43 -8.86 11.45
N ARG A 574 22.88 -9.74 10.59
CA ARG A 574 21.45 -10.04 10.50
C ARG A 574 20.80 -10.33 11.86
N ASP A 575 21.44 -11.14 12.70
CA ASP A 575 20.91 -11.49 14.03
C ASP A 575 20.88 -10.28 14.98
N ALA A 576 21.91 -9.43 14.96
CA ALA A 576 21.96 -8.24 15.79
C ALA A 576 20.92 -7.20 15.35
N ARG A 577 20.78 -7.00 14.04
CA ARG A 577 19.81 -6.10 13.40
C ARG A 577 18.37 -6.49 13.72
N THR A 578 18.03 -7.77 13.56
CA THR A 578 16.70 -8.31 13.88
C THR A 578 16.39 -8.26 15.38
N ALA A 579 17.35 -8.58 16.24
CA ALA A 579 17.19 -8.44 17.68
C ALA A 579 16.96 -6.97 18.10
N GLY A 580 17.66 -6.03 17.46
CA GLY A 580 17.44 -4.60 17.63
C GLY A 580 16.02 -4.17 17.25
N ALA A 581 15.50 -4.65 16.12
CA ALA A 581 14.13 -4.36 15.69
C ALA A 581 13.06 -4.93 16.64
N VAL A 582 13.25 -6.14 17.18
CA VAL A 582 12.38 -6.70 18.22
C VAL A 582 12.41 -5.85 19.48
N ALA A 583 13.60 -5.42 19.92
CA ALA A 583 13.74 -4.55 21.08
C ALA A 583 13.07 -3.18 20.86
N LEU A 584 13.15 -2.64 19.65
CA LEU A 584 12.48 -1.40 19.27
C LEU A 584 10.96 -1.55 19.29
N LEU A 585 10.42 -2.64 18.72
CA LEU A 585 8.98 -2.92 18.76
C LEU A 585 8.46 -3.05 20.20
N ALA A 586 9.23 -3.60 21.14
CA ALA A 586 8.85 -3.66 22.55
C ALA A 586 8.68 -2.28 23.22
N THR A 587 9.15 -1.21 22.58
CA THR A 587 8.93 0.18 23.01
C THR A 587 7.71 0.85 22.35
N TYR A 588 6.96 0.14 21.50
CA TYR A 588 5.79 0.68 20.81
C TYR A 588 4.77 1.27 21.78
N GLY A 589 4.23 2.43 21.44
CA GLY A 589 3.12 3.06 22.14
C GLY A 589 3.10 4.57 21.94
N MET A 590 1.92 5.13 21.60
CA MET A 590 1.74 6.58 21.48
C MET A 590 1.59 7.28 22.83
N ASN A 591 1.48 6.53 23.93
CA ASN A 591 1.67 7.04 25.29
C ASN A 591 2.77 6.19 25.97
N PRO A 592 3.95 6.77 26.29
CA PRO A 592 5.03 6.01 26.94
C PRO A 592 4.67 5.57 28.37
N ASP A 593 3.75 6.26 29.04
CA ASP A 593 3.33 5.95 30.41
C ASP A 593 2.26 4.85 30.46
N ASP A 594 1.53 4.64 29.36
CA ASP A 594 0.54 3.56 29.20
C ASP A 594 0.61 2.95 27.80
N LYS A 595 1.35 1.85 27.67
CA LYS A 595 1.52 1.13 26.40
C LYS A 595 0.23 0.45 25.91
N LEU A 596 -0.78 0.29 26.77
CA LEU A 596 -2.07 -0.30 26.39
C LEU A 596 -3.06 0.75 25.88
N GLU A 597 -2.65 2.01 25.82
CA GLU A 597 -3.46 3.09 25.25
C GLU A 597 -3.57 2.93 23.72
N PRO A 598 -4.78 3.08 23.15
CA PRO A 598 -4.98 3.16 21.71
C PRO A 598 -4.11 4.19 21.01
N ASP A 599 -3.76 3.89 19.75
CA ASP A 599 -3.01 4.79 18.87
C ASP A 599 -3.88 5.99 18.46
N ARG A 600 -3.68 7.13 19.11
CA ARG A 600 -4.42 8.38 18.87
C ARG A 600 -3.53 9.54 18.48
N SER A 601 -4.11 10.55 17.85
CA SER A 601 -3.44 11.79 17.42
C SER A 601 -3.05 12.71 18.58
N TYR A 602 -2.27 12.20 19.54
CA TYR A 602 -1.74 13.01 20.64
C TYR A 602 -0.82 14.11 20.11
N PRO A 603 -1.02 15.36 20.56
CA PRO A 603 -0.13 16.45 20.19
C PRO A 603 1.25 16.19 20.79
N ARG A 604 2.28 16.34 19.95
CA ARG A 604 3.69 16.27 20.36
C ARG A 604 4.42 17.45 19.74
N ASN A 605 5.22 18.10 20.57
CA ASN A 605 5.97 19.28 20.20
C ASN A 605 7.24 19.32 21.05
N PHE A 606 8.32 18.75 20.51
CA PHE A 606 9.62 18.76 21.16
C PHE A 606 10.38 20.07 20.92
N VAL A 607 9.88 20.96 20.06
CA VAL A 607 10.47 22.28 19.81
C VAL A 607 10.18 23.21 20.99
N ASP A 608 8.91 23.37 21.33
CA ASP A 608 8.47 24.24 22.43
C ASP A 608 8.61 23.56 23.81
N HIS A 609 8.62 22.23 23.83
CA HIS A 609 8.78 21.41 25.03
C HIS A 609 9.93 20.40 24.85
N PRO A 610 11.18 20.85 24.90
CA PRO A 610 12.34 20.01 24.60
C PRO A 610 12.48 18.86 25.60
N ASP A 611 12.75 17.69 25.05
CA ASP A 611 13.10 16.49 25.78
C ASP A 611 14.63 16.39 25.84
N PRO A 612 15.26 16.27 27.03
CA PRO A 612 16.71 16.22 27.16
C PRO A 612 17.36 15.00 26.50
N GLU A 613 16.60 13.98 26.12
CA GLU A 613 17.09 12.80 25.40
C GLU A 613 17.02 12.97 23.87
N ILE A 614 16.38 14.04 23.36
CA ILE A 614 16.28 14.32 21.94
C ILE A 614 17.22 15.47 21.60
N THR A 615 18.16 15.21 20.69
CA THR A 615 19.00 16.27 20.12
C THR A 615 18.29 16.85 18.91
N LEU A 616 18.02 18.15 18.95
CA LEU A 616 17.40 18.89 17.86
C LEU A 616 18.47 19.60 17.03
N GLU A 617 18.25 19.67 15.72
CA GLU A 617 19.01 20.51 14.81
C GLU A 617 18.08 21.43 14.03
N GLU A 618 18.53 22.66 13.79
CA GLU A 618 17.85 23.63 12.92
C GLU A 618 18.56 23.65 11.56
N ILE A 619 17.81 23.45 10.49
CA ILE A 619 18.28 23.52 9.11
C ILE A 619 18.28 24.98 8.67
N ALA A 620 19.48 25.54 8.53
CA ALA A 620 19.62 26.94 8.14
C ALA A 620 19.18 27.15 6.68
N PRO A 621 18.64 28.34 6.32
CA PRO A 621 18.44 28.72 4.93
C PRO A 621 19.73 28.58 4.12
N GLY A 622 19.70 27.78 3.05
CA GLY A 622 20.87 27.46 2.23
C GLY A 622 21.63 26.19 2.65
N ASP A 623 21.13 25.44 3.62
CA ASP A 623 21.56 24.06 3.86
C ASP A 623 21.35 23.22 2.59
N PRO A 624 22.31 22.35 2.20
CA PRO A 624 22.15 21.50 1.05
C PRO A 624 20.88 20.65 1.09
N GLU A 625 20.50 20.05 2.22
CA GLU A 625 19.27 19.25 2.31
C GLU A 625 18.02 20.10 2.10
N TRP A 626 18.01 21.33 2.63
CA TRP A 626 16.92 22.28 2.38
C TRP A 626 16.82 22.63 0.90
N ALA A 627 17.96 23.00 0.29
CA ALA A 627 18.02 23.36 -1.11
C ALA A 627 17.52 22.21 -1.99
N LEU A 628 17.91 20.97 -1.71
CA LEU A 628 17.47 19.78 -2.46
C LEU A 628 15.95 19.55 -2.38
N CYS A 629 15.33 19.84 -1.24
CA CYS A 629 13.89 19.65 -1.06
C CYS A 629 13.04 20.80 -1.62
N GLU A 630 13.62 22.00 -1.74
CA GLU A 630 12.96 23.22 -2.23
C GLU A 630 13.42 23.64 -3.64
N GLU A 631 14.28 22.84 -4.30
CA GLU A 631 14.76 23.13 -5.64
C GLU A 631 13.64 22.88 -6.67
N PRO A 632 13.26 23.89 -7.46
CA PRO A 632 12.31 23.67 -8.53
C PRO A 632 12.92 22.78 -9.60
N VAL A 633 12.11 21.88 -10.15
CA VAL A 633 12.56 20.95 -11.18
C VAL A 633 12.28 21.55 -12.55
N ASN A 634 13.26 21.60 -13.43
CA ASN A 634 13.04 22.05 -14.81
C ASN A 634 12.76 20.84 -15.70
N VAL A 635 11.54 20.73 -16.23
CA VAL A 635 11.17 19.71 -17.22
C VAL A 635 10.82 20.42 -18.51
N LEU A 636 11.60 20.17 -19.57
CA LEU A 636 11.39 20.77 -20.89
C LEU A 636 11.34 22.30 -20.84
N GLY A 637 12.19 22.93 -20.03
CA GLY A 637 12.22 24.39 -19.87
C GLY A 637 11.00 24.98 -19.14
N LEU A 638 10.12 24.15 -18.56
CA LEU A 638 9.18 24.57 -17.54
C LEU A 638 9.75 24.33 -16.16
N GLU A 639 9.78 25.40 -15.37
CA GLU A 639 10.10 25.34 -13.96
C GLU A 639 8.87 24.84 -13.19
N ILE A 640 8.98 23.66 -12.62
CA ILE A 640 8.03 23.08 -11.68
C ILE A 640 8.38 23.63 -10.31
N PRO A 641 7.49 24.40 -9.68
CA PRO A 641 7.76 24.87 -8.34
C PRO A 641 7.91 23.68 -7.40
N ALA A 642 8.88 23.76 -6.49
CA ALA A 642 8.97 22.82 -5.40
C ALA A 642 7.64 22.82 -4.59
N PRO A 643 7.35 21.73 -3.86
CA PRO A 643 6.10 21.58 -3.10
C PRO A 643 5.83 22.71 -2.10
N LYS A 644 6.85 23.53 -1.79
CA LYS A 644 6.89 24.49 -0.68
C LYS A 644 6.57 23.79 0.62
N ILE A 645 7.60 23.24 1.23
CA ILE A 645 7.54 22.66 2.57
C ILE A 645 7.32 23.80 3.55
N ASP A 646 6.05 24.06 3.83
CA ASP A 646 5.60 24.90 4.93
C ASP A 646 5.83 24.15 6.24
N GLY A 647 7.03 24.30 6.82
CA GLY A 647 7.43 23.55 8.02
C GLY A 647 8.43 24.29 8.92
N ILE A 648 8.53 23.81 10.15
CA ILE A 648 9.52 24.27 11.13
C ILE A 648 10.85 23.65 10.72
N PRO A 649 11.91 24.45 10.47
CA PRO A 649 13.20 23.95 10.03
C PRO A 649 13.96 23.22 11.14
N ILE A 650 13.29 22.52 12.05
CA ILE A 650 13.86 21.84 13.22
C ILE A 650 13.45 20.38 13.17
N ARG A 651 14.42 19.48 13.39
CA ARG A 651 14.22 18.03 13.44
C ARG A 651 15.09 17.36 14.48
N ALA A 652 14.87 16.07 14.71
CA ALA A 652 15.78 15.27 15.52
C ALA A 652 17.03 14.88 14.70
N VAL A 653 18.21 14.91 15.33
CA VAL A 653 19.47 14.47 14.70
C VAL A 653 19.47 12.96 14.43
N ASP A 654 18.94 12.20 15.38
CA ASP A 654 18.77 10.75 15.31
C ASP A 654 17.28 10.40 15.15
N PRO A 655 16.94 9.23 14.58
CA PRO A 655 15.57 8.71 14.60
C PRO A 655 15.00 8.75 16.01
N LEU A 656 13.81 9.32 16.17
CA LEU A 656 13.12 9.34 17.45
C LEU A 656 12.84 7.90 17.90
N PRO A 657 13.03 7.62 19.21
CA PRO A 657 12.57 6.37 19.80
C PRO A 657 11.10 6.12 19.44
N LEU A 658 10.71 4.87 19.19
CA LEU A 658 9.36 4.55 18.71
C LEU A 658 8.25 5.12 19.63
N ALA A 659 8.46 5.06 20.95
CA ALA A 659 7.58 5.66 21.95
C ALA A 659 7.45 7.20 21.84
N LYS A 660 8.45 7.87 21.25
CA LYS A 660 8.56 9.34 21.07
C LYS A 660 8.19 9.81 19.66
N ARG A 661 8.00 8.91 18.69
CA ARG A 661 7.53 9.26 17.34
C ARG A 661 6.14 9.86 17.32
N ILE A 662 5.92 10.74 16.36
CA ILE A 662 4.61 11.37 16.15
C ILE A 662 3.72 10.38 15.41
N GLY A 663 2.57 10.06 16.03
CA GLY A 663 1.66 9.04 15.50
C GLY A 663 1.13 9.35 14.10
N GLY A 664 1.03 8.32 13.27
CA GLY A 664 0.31 8.36 12.01
C GLY A 664 -0.24 6.98 11.73
N THR A 665 -0.68 6.75 10.49
CA THR A 665 -1.33 5.51 10.06
C THR A 665 -0.55 4.25 10.46
N LEU A 666 0.76 4.21 10.20
CA LEU A 666 1.70 3.22 10.74
C LEU A 666 2.89 3.92 11.39
N LEU A 667 3.08 3.75 12.71
CA LEU A 667 4.05 4.53 13.51
C LEU A 667 5.52 4.39 13.06
N TRP A 668 5.91 3.25 12.48
CA TRP A 668 7.26 3.05 11.91
C TRP A 668 7.42 3.60 10.49
N GLN A 669 6.31 3.74 9.75
CA GLN A 669 6.34 4.28 8.39
C GLN A 669 6.52 5.80 8.42
N MET A 670 5.91 6.47 9.41
CA MET A 670 6.00 7.94 9.53
C MET A 670 7.44 8.39 9.76
N ASP A 671 7.69 9.67 9.46
CA ASP A 671 9.02 10.27 9.59
C ASP A 671 9.55 10.15 11.03
N PRO A 672 10.65 9.39 11.23
CA PRO A 672 11.24 9.22 12.54
C PRO A 672 11.94 10.48 13.04
N TRP A 673 12.21 11.49 12.20
CA TRP A 673 12.88 12.72 12.61
C TRP A 673 11.93 13.87 12.93
N MET A 674 10.62 13.69 12.72
CA MET A 674 9.60 14.70 12.97
C MET A 674 9.46 15.03 14.46
N VAL A 675 9.76 16.27 14.83
CA VAL A 675 9.75 16.73 16.23
C VAL A 675 8.51 17.53 16.63
N GLN A 676 7.69 17.89 15.65
CA GLN A 676 6.41 18.57 15.85
C GLN A 676 5.43 18.13 14.78
N ARG A 677 4.17 17.89 15.17
CA ARG A 677 3.12 17.51 14.22
C ARG A 677 2.66 18.75 13.46
N GLU A 678 2.85 18.75 12.14
CA GLU A 678 2.44 19.85 11.25
C GLU A 678 1.12 19.55 10.51
N TYR A 679 0.76 18.28 10.37
CA TYR A 679 -0.40 17.82 9.60
C TYR A 679 -1.09 16.60 10.23
N GLY A 680 -2.30 16.24 9.75
CA GLY A 680 -2.96 14.97 10.09
C GLY A 680 -3.72 14.92 11.41
N GLY A 681 -4.65 15.87 11.63
CA GLY A 681 -5.57 15.88 12.78
C GLY A 681 -4.87 16.17 14.11
N VAL A 682 -4.66 17.45 14.43
CA VAL A 682 -4.20 17.86 15.75
C VAL A 682 -5.41 17.94 16.66
N GLY A 683 -5.47 17.12 17.72
CA GLY A 683 -6.59 17.25 18.66
C GLY A 683 -6.97 16.05 19.49
N MET A 684 -6.27 14.90 19.40
CA MET A 684 -6.65 13.68 20.12
C MET A 684 -8.05 13.15 19.72
N ASP A 685 -8.53 13.54 18.54
CA ASP A 685 -9.84 13.24 17.97
C ASP A 685 -9.77 12.14 16.91
N HIS A 686 -8.58 11.66 16.56
CA HIS A 686 -8.37 10.60 15.57
C HIS A 686 -7.72 9.39 16.25
N GLN A 687 -8.18 8.18 15.91
CA GLN A 687 -7.59 6.91 16.34
C GLN A 687 -7.35 6.00 15.13
N TRP A 688 -6.13 5.47 15.02
CA TRP A 688 -5.74 4.53 13.97
C TRP A 688 -6.02 3.07 14.39
N PRO A 689 -6.04 2.11 13.45
CA PRO A 689 -6.45 0.72 13.71
C PRO A 689 -5.42 -0.09 14.50
N MET A 690 -4.35 0.55 14.99
CA MET A 690 -3.22 -0.02 15.72
C MET A 690 -2.50 -1.17 15.02
N LEU A 691 -2.63 -1.26 13.69
CA LEU A 691 -1.98 -2.28 12.86
C LEU A 691 -0.46 -2.26 13.03
N GLY A 692 0.08 -1.06 13.24
CA GLY A 692 0.94 -0.73 14.37
C GLY A 692 1.55 -1.91 15.16
N MET A 693 1.08 -2.12 16.36
CA MET A 693 1.76 -3.05 17.24
C MET A 693 1.62 -4.52 16.79
N PHE A 694 0.40 -4.94 16.46
CA PHE A 694 0.10 -6.37 16.41
C PHE A 694 0.52 -7.05 15.11
N THR A 695 0.59 -6.33 13.98
CA THR A 695 1.03 -6.92 12.70
C THR A 695 2.50 -7.39 12.74
N PRO A 696 3.49 -6.52 13.02
CA PRO A 696 4.89 -6.94 13.16
C PRO A 696 5.08 -7.97 14.28
N TYR A 697 4.33 -7.88 15.38
CA TYR A 697 4.40 -8.86 16.46
C TYR A 697 3.99 -10.26 15.99
N TRP A 698 2.83 -10.41 15.34
CA TRP A 698 2.35 -11.72 14.89
C TRP A 698 3.22 -12.31 13.80
N ILE A 699 3.71 -11.48 12.87
CA ILE A 699 4.64 -11.92 11.81
C ILE A 699 5.97 -12.34 12.44
N GLY A 700 6.54 -11.55 13.35
CA GLY A 700 7.78 -11.89 14.05
C GLY A 700 7.66 -13.18 14.86
N ARG A 701 6.48 -13.48 15.42
CA ARG A 701 6.21 -14.76 16.08
C ARG A 701 6.08 -15.93 15.11
N SER A 702 5.38 -15.71 13.99
CA SER A 702 5.25 -16.70 12.90
C SER A 702 6.63 -17.09 12.35
N ASP A 703 7.51 -16.11 12.18
CA ASP A 703 8.87 -16.30 11.66
C ASP A 703 9.87 -16.78 12.74
N GLY A 704 9.42 -16.94 13.99
CA GLY A 704 10.23 -17.43 15.11
C GLY A 704 11.24 -16.42 15.67
N LEU A 705 11.16 -15.15 15.27
CA LEU A 705 12.02 -14.06 15.75
C LEU A 705 11.57 -13.55 17.13
N ILE A 706 10.26 -13.50 17.36
CA ILE A 706 9.69 -13.12 18.65
C ILE A 706 9.29 -14.41 19.39
N THR A 707 9.98 -14.70 20.49
CA THR A 707 9.67 -15.85 21.35
C THR A 707 8.76 -15.49 22.53
N GLU A 708 8.56 -14.19 22.77
CA GLU A 708 7.68 -13.70 23.82
C GLU A 708 6.24 -14.21 23.60
N GLY A 709 5.62 -14.68 24.68
CA GLY A 709 4.26 -15.23 24.63
C GLY A 709 4.14 -16.58 23.92
N ARG A 710 5.26 -17.27 23.64
CA ARG A 710 5.25 -18.65 23.10
C ARG A 710 4.39 -19.55 23.98
N GLY A 711 3.47 -20.28 23.36
CA GLY A 711 2.54 -21.16 24.06
C GLY A 711 1.28 -20.47 24.60
N LEU A 712 1.16 -19.14 24.49
CA LEU A 712 -0.05 -18.42 24.85
C LEU A 712 -1.08 -18.43 23.71
N ALA A 713 -2.32 -18.80 24.02
CA ALA A 713 -3.47 -18.70 23.13
C ALA A 713 -4.75 -18.33 23.91
N LEU A 714 -5.74 -17.76 23.22
CA LEU A 714 -7.01 -17.35 23.83
C LEU A 714 -8.00 -18.52 23.94
N ALA A 715 -8.53 -18.72 25.14
CA ALA A 715 -9.57 -19.70 25.42
C ALA A 715 -10.61 -19.18 26.42
N TRP A 716 -11.81 -19.76 26.39
CA TRP A 716 -12.86 -19.44 27.35
C TRP A 716 -12.53 -20.00 28.74
N LYS A 717 -12.30 -19.09 29.70
CA LYS A 717 -12.10 -19.38 31.12
C LYS A 717 -13.41 -19.25 31.86
N ASP A 718 -13.81 -20.30 32.57
CA ASP A 718 -14.94 -20.21 33.49
C ASP A 718 -14.60 -19.30 34.69
N THR A 719 -15.44 -18.31 34.95
CA THR A 719 -15.23 -17.37 36.07
C THR A 719 -15.87 -17.85 37.37
N GLY A 720 -16.76 -18.85 37.31
CA GLY A 720 -17.59 -19.29 38.43
C GLY A 720 -18.71 -18.31 38.82
N ALA A 721 -18.79 -17.13 38.19
CA ALA A 721 -19.87 -16.19 38.41
C ALA A 721 -21.14 -16.64 37.66
N ALA A 722 -22.31 -16.50 38.29
CA ALA A 722 -23.58 -16.70 37.61
C ALA A 722 -23.71 -15.70 36.43
N CYS A 723 -24.44 -16.09 35.39
CA CYS A 723 -24.76 -15.14 34.32
C CYS A 723 -25.57 -13.96 34.88
N ALA A 724 -25.26 -12.76 34.39
CA ALA A 724 -26.13 -11.61 34.62
C ALA A 724 -27.52 -11.89 34.01
N PRO A 725 -28.61 -11.51 34.70
CA PRO A 725 -29.99 -11.78 34.28
C PRO A 725 -30.38 -11.06 32.99
#